data_AF-A0A0E9NB41-F1
#
_entry.id   AF-A0A0E9NB41-F1
#
_cell.length_a   1.000
_cell.length_b   1.000
_cell.length_c   1.000
_cell.angle_alpha   90.00
_cell.angle_beta   90.00
_cell.angle_gamma   90.00
#
_symmetry.space_group_name_H-M   'P 1'
#
loop_
_entity.id
_entity.type
_entity.pdbx_description
1 polymer ?
#
loop_
_entity_poly.entity_id
_entity_poly.type
_entity_poly.pdbx_seq_one_letter_code
_entity_poly.pdbx_strand_id
1 'polypeptide(L)'
;MESVDVLVIGGGPTGLGAAKRLHHLSLPNIEWALVDSADRVGGLATTDTTKEGFLFDVGGHVIFSHYAYFDDVLNEALPHPEDWHVHRRISYVRSLGNWVPYPYQNNLALLPQKEKIRCLEGMIDAVTHPAPNKPVTFDEWILSTMGDGIADLFMRPYNFKVWAVPTTRMQCRWLGERVAAPNLKMVVKNVIEDKCSESWGPNSTFRFPAVGGTGCIWSAVGNTLPQEKIRLGAKVAKVNTDSRTVTLDDGKEITWKKNLITTMPLDYLCSVLDPPRSDVVDAAKNLFYSTTHVVGVGIRGKRPDRIGDKCWLYFPEDDCPFYRATIFSNYSPGNQPEAHVRLPTITTAGQWTHETPTEGRGKDKEGPYWSLMFEISESTMKPLDSTTASILASTIAGAVSTTLLQPEDEIVSVYHRAFDHGYPTPTLERDGALDVILPALKELGILSRGRFGSWKYEVGNQDHSFMLGVEAVDACVFGGVELTLGNPDMINSRMNDERRLPNAKKAVKELGGGEVDEEKRREVRENMENARKLVARKRSIGSIGRTTTTVKMEKSTTDQKTQELPPPTTASQPAVATRDAIHPAFYVAVWIALSSSVILFNKYILSTLRFPFPIFLTALHMSFATAATRILAKTTKMLDSRHENPMDWSQWSKSVLPIGVAFSASLIFSNQAYIYLSVAFIQMLKATTPVVVLFASWGFGMAAPSKKVFMNVFVIVLGVMIASYGEIHFVAIGVAFQALGIVFEATRLVMVQKLLSSSGHKMDPMVSLHYFAPVCASFLTVIAMVFEGPRLSIEDILRVGVPFLLFTAAVAFMLNVSVVILIGRTSSLVLTLSGVLKDILLVSASFLLFGDPITGTQIFGYSIALGGLMWYKMGTKEMEAVLIRAKSLKSKFGRLGRRKATAFLVMFATGIAMLYVYYGDHVETLKSAAMAARHGYGHL
;
A
#
# COMPACT_ATOMS: atom_id res chain seq x y z
N MET A 1 38.83 -22.65 8.16
CA MET A 1 38.26 -21.41 7.62
C MET A 1 37.10 -21.78 6.74
N GLU A 2 35.90 -21.43 7.15
CA GLU A 2 34.71 -21.71 6.36
C GLU A 2 34.42 -20.55 5.42
N SER A 3 33.88 -20.83 4.24
CA SER A 3 33.60 -19.78 3.27
C SER A 3 32.23 -19.95 2.63
N VAL A 4 31.43 -18.89 2.71
CA VAL A 4 30.08 -18.80 2.15
C VAL A 4 29.97 -17.60 1.21
N ASP A 5 29.05 -17.62 0.25
CA ASP A 5 28.81 -16.47 -0.62
C ASP A 5 28.12 -15.33 0.14
N VAL A 6 27.10 -15.67 0.94
CA VAL A 6 26.34 -14.72 1.75
C VAL A 6 26.31 -15.18 3.20
N LEU A 7 26.90 -14.37 4.09
CA LEU A 7 26.81 -14.59 5.53
C LEU A 7 25.70 -13.70 6.10
N VAL A 8 24.82 -14.28 6.92
CA VAL A 8 23.78 -13.57 7.67
C VAL A 8 24.15 -13.55 9.15
N ILE A 9 24.25 -12.37 9.77
CA ILE A 9 24.44 -12.23 11.22
C ILE A 9 23.16 -11.76 11.87
N GLY A 10 22.67 -12.54 12.84
CA GLY A 10 21.42 -12.36 13.56
C GLY A 10 20.32 -13.28 13.04
N GLY A 11 19.63 -13.94 13.96
CA GLY A 11 18.51 -14.85 13.79
C GLY A 11 17.18 -14.25 14.23
N GLY A 12 17.08 -12.92 14.32
CA GLY A 12 15.81 -12.21 14.46
C GLY A 12 14.99 -12.17 13.16
N PRO A 13 13.83 -11.47 13.15
CA PRO A 13 12.95 -11.37 11.97
C PRO A 13 13.69 -11.02 10.68
N THR A 14 14.58 -10.02 10.71
CA THR A 14 15.38 -9.61 9.56
C THR A 14 16.29 -10.70 9.03
N GLY A 15 17.03 -11.36 9.91
CA GLY A 15 17.97 -12.41 9.50
C GLY A 15 17.25 -13.64 9.00
N LEU A 16 16.16 -14.03 9.65
CA LEU A 16 15.28 -15.09 9.16
C LEU A 16 14.63 -14.73 7.82
N GLY A 17 14.30 -13.46 7.58
CA GLY A 17 13.84 -12.97 6.28
C GLY A 17 14.88 -13.14 5.18
N ALA A 18 16.13 -12.79 5.46
CA ALA A 18 17.25 -13.01 4.55
C ALA A 18 17.47 -14.51 4.29
N ALA A 19 17.58 -15.33 5.33
CA ALA A 19 17.76 -16.78 5.21
C ALA A 19 16.60 -17.45 4.47
N LYS A 20 15.35 -17.06 4.75
CA LYS A 20 14.17 -17.58 4.05
C LYS A 20 14.18 -17.21 2.59
N ARG A 21 14.60 -15.99 2.23
CA ARG A 21 14.74 -15.58 0.83
C ARG A 21 15.86 -16.33 0.11
N LEU A 22 17.03 -16.47 0.74
CA LEU A 22 18.16 -17.25 0.20
C LEU A 22 17.76 -18.71 -0.03
N HIS A 23 17.09 -19.32 0.95
CA HIS A 23 16.59 -20.69 0.84
C HIS A 23 15.51 -20.83 -0.23
N HIS A 24 14.52 -19.93 -0.25
CA HIS A 24 13.47 -19.92 -1.27
C HIS A 24 14.04 -19.81 -2.69
N LEU A 25 15.07 -19.00 -2.91
CA LEU A 25 15.70 -18.89 -4.23
C LEU A 25 16.49 -20.14 -4.61
N SER A 26 17.05 -20.89 -3.64
CA SER A 26 17.78 -22.16 -3.85
C SER A 26 18.77 -22.11 -5.03
N LEU A 27 19.51 -21.01 -5.17
CA LEU A 27 20.41 -20.81 -6.30
C LEU A 27 21.64 -21.70 -6.13
N PRO A 28 21.99 -22.55 -7.12
CA PRO A 28 23.03 -23.58 -6.98
C PRO A 28 24.44 -23.02 -6.77
N ASN A 29 24.65 -21.73 -7.02
CA ASN A 29 25.94 -21.04 -6.91
C ASN A 29 25.96 -19.97 -5.80
N ILE A 30 25.07 -20.08 -4.81
CA ILE A 30 25.04 -19.19 -3.64
C ILE A 30 24.97 -20.05 -2.38
N GLU A 31 26.14 -20.25 -1.76
CA GLU A 31 26.22 -20.81 -0.42
C GLU A 31 25.95 -19.72 0.62
N TRP A 32 25.16 -20.06 1.63
CA TRP A 32 24.85 -19.14 2.72
C TRP A 32 24.84 -19.85 4.08
N ALA A 33 25.11 -19.07 5.11
CA ALA A 33 25.00 -19.45 6.52
C ALA A 33 24.40 -18.30 7.33
N LEU A 34 23.73 -18.63 8.42
CA LEU A 34 23.22 -17.70 9.42
C LEU A 34 23.86 -17.99 10.77
N VAL A 35 24.36 -16.95 11.44
CA VAL A 35 24.91 -17.03 12.81
C VAL A 35 24.13 -16.13 13.76
N ASP A 36 23.88 -16.60 14.99
CA ASP A 36 23.35 -15.79 16.09
C ASP A 36 24.03 -16.18 17.40
N SER A 37 24.26 -15.19 18.28
CA SER A 37 24.77 -15.40 19.64
C SER A 37 23.76 -16.06 20.57
N ALA A 38 22.47 -15.93 20.31
CA ALA A 38 21.41 -16.55 21.11
C ALA A 38 21.33 -18.05 20.83
N ASP A 39 20.80 -18.80 21.80
CA ASP A 39 20.55 -20.24 21.72
C ASP A 39 19.29 -20.59 20.91
N ARG A 40 18.49 -19.59 20.55
CA ARG A 40 17.26 -19.71 19.76
C ARG A 40 17.08 -18.50 18.83
N VAL A 41 16.34 -18.73 17.74
CA VAL A 41 15.98 -17.68 16.78
C VAL A 41 14.80 -16.83 17.28
N GLY A 42 14.66 -15.62 16.72
CA GLY A 42 13.55 -14.69 16.98
C GLY A 42 13.98 -13.32 17.51
N GLY A 43 15.19 -13.19 18.08
CA GLY A 43 15.70 -11.91 18.60
C GLY A 43 14.73 -11.21 19.55
N LEU A 44 14.46 -9.92 19.31
CA LEU A 44 13.48 -9.14 20.09
C LEU A 44 12.01 -9.56 19.87
N ALA A 45 11.72 -10.53 19.01
CA ALA A 45 10.39 -11.08 18.82
C ALA A 45 10.23 -12.48 19.46
N THR A 46 11.04 -12.78 20.47
CA THR A 46 10.95 -14.00 21.27
C THR A 46 9.92 -13.88 22.39
N THR A 47 9.62 -15.01 23.00
CA THR A 47 8.76 -15.13 24.18
C THR A 47 9.53 -15.86 25.27
N ASP A 48 9.53 -15.31 26.47
CA ASP A 48 10.07 -15.97 27.65
C ASP A 48 8.94 -16.58 28.48
N THR A 49 9.29 -17.56 29.32
CA THR A 49 8.34 -18.27 30.17
C THR A 49 8.86 -18.24 31.60
N THR A 50 8.00 -17.84 32.54
CA THR A 50 8.32 -17.88 33.97
C THR A 50 8.30 -19.30 34.50
N LYS A 51 8.89 -19.54 35.68
CA LYS A 51 8.88 -20.86 36.33
C LYS A 51 7.46 -21.35 36.58
N GLU A 52 6.52 -20.42 36.82
CA GLU A 52 5.12 -20.70 37.09
C GLU A 52 4.30 -20.97 35.82
N GLY A 53 4.90 -20.86 34.63
CA GLY A 53 4.23 -21.16 33.35
C GLY A 53 3.52 -19.97 32.69
N PHE A 54 3.84 -18.73 33.07
CA PHE A 54 3.34 -17.54 32.37
C PHE A 54 4.26 -17.17 31.22
N LEU A 55 3.68 -16.83 30.07
CA LEU A 55 4.43 -16.36 28.90
C LEU A 55 4.47 -14.83 28.87
N PHE A 56 5.62 -14.28 28.51
CA PHE A 56 5.77 -12.85 28.25
C PHE A 56 6.60 -12.65 26.98
N ASP A 57 6.00 -11.96 26.00
CA ASP A 57 6.73 -11.53 24.83
C ASP A 57 7.76 -10.46 25.22
N VAL A 58 8.83 -10.33 24.42
CA VAL A 58 9.84 -9.28 24.53
C VAL A 58 9.26 -7.92 24.06
N GLY A 59 8.15 -7.49 24.67
CA GLY A 59 7.34 -6.33 24.30
C GLY A 59 5.95 -6.70 23.76
N GLY A 60 5.01 -5.75 23.76
CA GLY A 60 3.66 -5.91 23.23
C GLY A 60 3.65 -6.12 21.71
N HIS A 61 3.67 -7.37 21.27
CA HIS A 61 3.65 -7.74 19.86
C HIS A 61 2.24 -8.09 19.39
N VAL A 62 1.85 -7.52 18.25
CA VAL A 62 0.65 -7.89 17.51
C VAL A 62 0.99 -7.93 16.02
N ILE A 63 0.44 -8.90 15.31
CA ILE A 63 0.78 -9.09 13.90
C ILE A 63 -0.24 -8.41 13.01
N PHE A 64 0.28 -7.51 12.21
CA PHE A 64 -0.36 -6.92 11.05
C PHE A 64 0.71 -6.82 9.98
N SER A 65 0.32 -6.99 8.73
CA SER A 65 1.25 -7.17 7.62
C SER A 65 0.97 -6.13 6.54
N HIS A 66 2.04 -5.54 6.02
CA HIS A 66 1.99 -4.76 4.79
C HIS A 66 2.41 -5.61 3.56
N TYR A 67 2.71 -6.91 3.70
CA TYR A 67 3.33 -7.72 2.66
C TYR A 67 2.75 -9.12 2.54
N ALA A 68 2.29 -9.47 1.35
CA ALA A 68 1.80 -10.83 1.07
C ALA A 68 2.91 -11.89 1.23
N TYR A 69 4.19 -11.55 0.96
CA TYR A 69 5.32 -12.46 1.20
C TYR A 69 5.47 -12.84 2.67
N PHE A 70 5.33 -11.86 3.57
CA PHE A 70 5.39 -12.09 5.01
C PHE A 70 4.22 -12.97 5.47
N ASP A 71 3.01 -12.69 4.96
CA ASP A 71 1.84 -13.51 5.27
C ASP A 71 1.98 -14.95 4.77
N ASP A 72 2.52 -15.16 3.57
CA ASP A 72 2.78 -16.50 3.03
C ASP A 72 3.76 -17.29 3.93
N VAL A 73 4.82 -16.63 4.44
CA VAL A 73 5.80 -17.26 5.34
C VAL A 73 5.18 -17.64 6.68
N LEU A 74 4.36 -16.76 7.26
CA LEU A 74 3.65 -17.06 8.50
C LEU A 74 2.67 -18.22 8.32
N ASN A 75 1.98 -18.29 7.17
CA ASN A 75 1.05 -19.37 6.85
C ASN A 75 1.76 -20.69 6.53
N GLU A 76 3.02 -20.67 6.05
CA GLU A 76 3.83 -21.88 5.94
C GLU A 76 4.30 -22.37 7.31
N ALA A 77 4.68 -21.45 8.20
CA ALA A 77 5.17 -21.76 9.54
C ALA A 77 4.07 -22.27 10.48
N LEU A 78 2.88 -21.67 10.42
CA LEU A 78 1.70 -22.00 11.22
C LEU A 78 0.48 -22.12 10.29
N PRO A 79 0.29 -23.29 9.64
CA PRO A 79 -0.64 -23.46 8.53
C PRO A 79 -2.10 -23.68 8.93
N HIS A 80 -2.38 -24.01 10.18
CA HIS A 80 -3.75 -24.33 10.61
C HIS A 80 -4.44 -23.09 11.17
N PRO A 81 -5.76 -22.90 10.91
CA PRO A 81 -6.52 -21.81 11.50
C PRO A 81 -6.48 -21.81 13.04
N GLU A 82 -6.45 -23.01 13.65
CA GLU A 82 -6.34 -23.21 15.12
C GLU A 82 -4.99 -22.73 15.69
N ASP A 83 -3.97 -22.53 14.86
CA ASP A 83 -2.67 -21.98 15.29
C ASP A 83 -2.77 -20.47 15.62
N TRP A 84 -3.91 -19.83 15.33
CA TRP A 84 -4.09 -18.39 15.42
C TRP A 84 -5.38 -18.00 16.14
N HIS A 85 -5.29 -16.97 16.98
CA HIS A 85 -6.45 -16.21 17.46
C HIS A 85 -6.52 -14.86 16.74
N VAL A 86 -7.70 -14.52 16.24
CA VAL A 86 -7.96 -13.23 15.59
C VAL A 86 -8.71 -12.33 16.56
N HIS A 87 -8.15 -11.16 16.82
CA HIS A 87 -8.66 -10.19 17.77
C HIS A 87 -9.07 -8.91 17.06
N ARG A 88 -10.15 -8.28 17.52
CA ARG A 88 -10.41 -6.86 17.20
C ARG A 88 -9.49 -6.02 18.06
N ARG A 89 -8.89 -4.99 17.49
CA ARG A 89 -8.03 -4.08 18.23
C ARG A 89 -8.85 -3.16 19.10
N ILE A 90 -8.80 -3.41 20.40
CA ILE A 90 -9.48 -2.63 21.42
C ILE A 90 -8.42 -2.01 22.31
N SER A 91 -8.20 -0.70 22.17
CA SER A 91 -7.15 0.02 22.88
C SER A 91 -7.66 1.33 23.46
N TYR A 92 -7.16 1.68 24.64
CA TYR A 92 -7.56 2.85 25.39
C TYR A 92 -6.35 3.61 25.92
N VAL A 93 -6.56 4.89 26.19
CA VAL A 93 -5.66 5.76 26.92
C VAL A 93 -6.24 6.00 28.31
N ARG A 94 -5.46 5.79 29.37
CA ARG A 94 -5.80 6.18 30.73
C ARG A 94 -5.57 7.68 30.87
N SER A 95 -6.61 8.46 31.12
CA SER A 95 -6.49 9.91 31.27
C SER A 95 -7.57 10.46 32.17
N LEU A 96 -7.17 11.19 33.22
CA LEU A 96 -8.04 11.86 34.19
C LEU A 96 -9.07 10.89 34.79
N GLY A 97 -8.63 9.69 35.16
CA GLY A 97 -9.49 8.64 35.71
C GLY A 97 -10.37 7.89 34.70
N ASN A 98 -10.37 8.28 33.42
CA ASN A 98 -11.18 7.70 32.35
C ASN A 98 -10.39 6.74 31.46
N TRP A 99 -11.09 5.81 30.80
CA TRP A 99 -10.57 4.98 29.71
C TRP A 99 -11.03 5.57 28.38
N VAL A 100 -10.21 6.41 27.77
CA VAL A 100 -10.52 7.10 26.51
C VAL A 100 -10.15 6.18 25.33
N PRO A 101 -11.08 5.79 24.44
CA PRO A 101 -10.75 4.95 23.29
C PRO A 101 -9.68 5.59 22.40
N TYR A 102 -8.78 4.77 21.88
CA TYR A 102 -7.83 5.21 20.87
C TYR A 102 -8.51 5.31 19.48
N PRO A 103 -8.27 6.37 18.68
CA PRO A 103 -7.37 7.49 18.91
C PRO A 103 -7.90 8.54 19.90
N TYR A 104 -7.05 9.01 20.81
CA TYR A 104 -7.41 9.94 21.89
C TYR A 104 -8.12 11.21 21.41
N GLN A 105 -7.55 11.85 20.39
CA GLN A 105 -8.03 13.07 19.76
C GLN A 105 -9.44 12.95 19.16
N ASN A 106 -9.90 11.73 18.84
CA ASN A 106 -11.24 11.50 18.30
C ASN A 106 -12.29 11.27 19.39
N ASN A 107 -11.86 11.09 20.63
CA ASN A 107 -12.66 10.58 21.75
C ASN A 107 -12.67 11.52 22.96
N LEU A 108 -12.50 12.83 22.71
CA LEU A 108 -12.49 13.85 23.76
C LEU A 108 -13.81 13.95 24.52
N ALA A 109 -14.91 13.38 24.00
CA ALA A 109 -16.22 13.35 24.65
C ALA A 109 -16.19 12.74 26.08
N LEU A 110 -15.21 11.90 26.39
CA LEU A 110 -15.08 11.30 27.73
C LEU A 110 -14.28 12.13 28.74
N LEU A 111 -13.66 13.22 28.32
CA LEU A 111 -12.87 14.07 29.22
C LEU A 111 -13.77 14.97 30.08
N PRO A 112 -13.28 15.51 31.21
CA PRO A 112 -13.99 16.56 31.94
C PRO A 112 -14.24 17.80 31.07
N GLN A 113 -15.38 18.48 31.27
CA GLN A 113 -15.83 19.58 30.40
C GLN A 113 -14.76 20.67 30.17
N LYS A 114 -14.02 21.05 31.22
CA LYS A 114 -12.94 22.05 31.15
C LYS A 114 -11.84 21.62 30.16
N GLU A 115 -11.44 20.35 30.21
CA GLU A 115 -10.39 19.81 29.35
C GLU A 115 -10.90 19.55 27.92
N LYS A 116 -12.19 19.20 27.75
CA LYS A 116 -12.83 19.17 26.42
C LYS A 116 -12.70 20.50 25.71
N ILE A 117 -13.06 21.59 26.40
CA ILE A 117 -13.02 22.95 25.84
C ILE A 117 -11.58 23.31 25.47
N ARG A 118 -10.63 23.12 26.39
CA ARG A 118 -9.21 23.40 26.14
C ARG A 118 -8.66 22.64 24.92
N CYS A 119 -8.98 21.35 24.80
CA CYS A 119 -8.56 20.55 23.64
C CYS A 119 -9.18 21.04 22.33
N LEU A 120 -10.45 21.42 22.35
CA LEU A 120 -11.14 21.94 21.17
C LEU A 120 -10.59 23.32 20.77
N GLU A 121 -10.38 24.23 21.72
CA GLU A 121 -9.78 25.55 21.48
C GLU A 121 -8.39 25.42 20.87
N GLY A 122 -7.51 24.61 21.48
CA GLY A 122 -6.16 24.39 20.94
C GLY A 122 -6.16 23.81 19.52
N MET A 123 -7.08 22.89 19.23
CA MET A 123 -7.22 22.31 17.90
C MET A 123 -7.83 23.29 16.89
N ILE A 124 -8.73 24.18 17.32
CA ILE A 124 -9.24 25.29 16.50
C ILE A 124 -8.08 26.22 16.17
N ASP A 125 -7.27 26.62 17.15
CA ASP A 125 -6.12 27.49 16.97
C ASP A 125 -5.09 26.89 16.01
N ALA A 126 -4.79 25.59 16.14
CA ALA A 126 -3.89 24.89 15.22
C ALA A 126 -4.37 24.95 13.75
N VAL A 127 -5.69 24.97 13.53
CA VAL A 127 -6.30 25.03 12.19
C VAL A 127 -6.43 26.47 11.68
N THR A 128 -6.80 27.43 12.53
CA THR A 128 -7.03 28.83 12.14
C THR A 128 -5.75 29.66 12.08
N HIS A 129 -4.73 29.28 12.86
CA HIS A 129 -3.44 29.95 12.94
C HIS A 129 -2.30 28.98 12.60
N PRO A 130 -2.28 28.39 11.38
CA PRO A 130 -1.28 27.40 11.01
C PRO A 130 0.12 28.01 10.99
N ALA A 131 1.09 27.26 11.50
CA ALA A 131 2.49 27.67 11.47
C ALA A 131 2.96 27.93 10.02
N PRO A 132 3.77 28.98 9.77
CA PRO A 132 4.20 29.35 8.41
C PRO A 132 5.19 28.34 7.80
N ASN A 133 5.93 27.63 8.65
CA ASN A 133 6.95 26.67 8.27
C ASN A 133 6.50 25.25 8.57
N LYS A 134 7.03 24.28 7.81
CA LYS A 134 6.82 22.86 8.13
C LYS A 134 7.50 22.52 9.47
N PRO A 135 6.88 21.66 10.29
CA PRO A 135 7.48 21.23 11.53
C PRO A 135 8.80 20.49 11.26
N VAL A 136 9.82 20.82 12.04
CA VAL A 136 11.13 20.18 12.05
C VAL A 136 11.15 19.12 13.16
N THR A 137 10.63 19.50 14.33
CA THR A 137 10.58 18.61 15.49
C THR A 137 9.23 17.90 15.61
N PHE A 138 9.21 16.79 16.35
CA PHE A 138 7.98 16.09 16.66
C PHE A 138 7.05 16.95 17.53
N ASP A 139 7.59 17.78 18.43
CA ASP A 139 6.77 18.70 19.23
C ASP A 139 6.05 19.76 18.40
N GLU A 140 6.76 20.39 17.45
CA GLU A 140 6.15 21.34 16.50
C GLU A 140 5.06 20.67 15.67
N TRP A 141 5.28 19.40 15.26
CA TRP A 141 4.27 18.63 14.55
C TRP A 141 3.05 18.35 15.43
N ILE A 142 3.25 17.99 16.70
CA ILE A 142 2.16 17.76 17.66
C ILE A 142 1.32 19.01 17.81
N LEU A 143 1.94 20.16 18.08
CA LEU A 143 1.25 21.43 18.26
C LEU A 143 0.48 21.86 17.02
N SER A 144 1.13 21.82 15.85
CA SER A 144 0.52 22.23 14.58
C SER A 144 -0.59 21.30 14.10
N THR A 145 -0.64 20.06 14.61
CA THR A 145 -1.64 19.06 14.19
C THR A 145 -2.78 18.92 15.19
N MET A 146 -2.48 18.94 16.49
CA MET A 146 -3.41 18.56 17.57
C MET A 146 -3.80 19.73 18.47
N GLY A 147 -3.05 20.84 18.46
CA GLY A 147 -3.22 21.91 19.44
C GLY A 147 -2.58 21.61 20.80
N ASP A 148 -2.43 22.65 21.62
CA ASP A 148 -1.77 22.60 22.93
C ASP A 148 -2.52 21.74 23.97
N GLY A 149 -3.86 21.77 23.97
CA GLY A 149 -4.67 20.98 24.91
C GLY A 149 -4.42 19.47 24.80
N ILE A 150 -4.49 18.91 23.59
CA ILE A 150 -4.18 17.49 23.33
C ILE A 150 -2.67 17.23 23.49
N ALA A 151 -1.83 18.20 23.11
CA ALA A 151 -0.38 18.09 23.28
C ALA A 151 -0.02 17.83 24.74
N ASP A 152 -0.58 18.62 25.65
CA ASP A 152 -0.23 18.59 27.07
C ASP A 152 -0.88 17.44 27.83
N LEU A 153 -2.12 17.07 27.50
CA LEU A 153 -2.81 15.97 28.18
C LEU A 153 -2.34 14.58 27.75
N PHE A 154 -1.91 14.43 26.50
CA PHE A 154 -1.59 13.12 25.94
C PHE A 154 -0.25 13.10 25.22
N MET A 155 -0.11 13.83 24.11
CA MET A 155 0.98 13.55 23.15
C MET A 155 2.37 13.80 23.74
N ARG A 156 2.61 14.89 24.45
CA ARG A 156 3.90 15.21 25.07
C ARG A 156 4.26 14.25 26.21
N PRO A 157 3.43 14.09 27.27
CA PRO A 157 3.80 13.25 28.39
C PRO A 157 3.89 11.77 27.99
N TYR A 158 2.96 11.28 27.15
CA TYR A 158 3.01 9.91 26.64
C TYR A 158 4.27 9.64 25.82
N ASN A 159 4.61 10.51 24.86
CA ASN A 159 5.79 10.26 24.02
C ASN A 159 7.10 10.38 24.81
N PHE A 160 7.19 11.26 25.81
CA PHE A 160 8.35 11.24 26.72
C PHE A 160 8.44 9.91 27.48
N LYS A 161 7.32 9.37 27.97
CA LYS A 161 7.29 8.05 28.65
C LYS A 161 7.59 6.87 27.73
N VAL A 162 7.34 6.95 26.42
CA VAL A 162 7.65 5.90 25.44
C VAL A 162 9.11 5.97 24.97
N TRP A 163 9.52 7.16 24.53
CA TRP A 163 10.80 7.35 23.86
C TRP A 163 11.95 7.60 24.81
N ALA A 164 11.66 7.90 26.09
CA ALA A 164 12.63 8.42 27.05
C ALA A 164 13.40 9.63 26.50
N VAL A 165 12.83 10.38 25.58
CA VAL A 165 13.43 11.54 24.91
C VAL A 165 12.34 12.59 24.69
N PRO A 166 12.61 13.88 24.98
CA PRO A 166 11.63 14.94 24.73
C PRO A 166 11.23 15.02 23.25
N THR A 167 9.94 15.31 22.99
CA THR A 167 9.37 15.49 21.64
C THR A 167 10.10 16.58 20.85
N THR A 168 10.71 17.56 21.52
CA THR A 168 11.51 18.64 20.91
C THR A 168 12.86 18.18 20.36
N ARG A 169 13.33 16.99 20.75
CA ARG A 169 14.62 16.39 20.31
C ARG A 169 14.44 15.31 19.24
N MET A 170 13.21 15.06 18.82
CA MET A 170 12.86 14.06 17.82
C MET A 170 12.47 14.74 16.51
N GLN A 171 12.84 14.16 15.37
CA GLN A 171 12.31 14.59 14.08
C GLN A 171 10.87 14.09 13.88
N CYS A 172 10.17 14.61 12.87
CA CYS A 172 8.77 14.24 12.59
C CYS A 172 8.54 13.50 11.25
N ARG A 173 9.58 13.18 10.46
CA ARG A 173 9.37 12.52 9.15
C ARG A 173 8.97 11.05 9.27
N TRP A 174 9.34 10.40 10.37
CA TRP A 174 9.02 9.00 10.65
C TRP A 174 7.52 8.75 10.92
N LEU A 175 6.73 9.80 11.13
CA LEU A 175 5.36 9.68 11.60
C LEU A 175 4.44 8.98 10.60
N GLY A 176 4.63 9.14 9.28
CA GLY A 176 3.85 8.46 8.24
C GLY A 176 2.37 8.25 8.59
N GLU A 177 1.92 7.00 8.64
CA GLU A 177 0.58 6.58 9.10
C GLU A 177 0.50 6.20 10.60
N ARG A 178 1.55 6.40 11.40
CA ARG A 178 1.63 5.96 12.80
C ARG A 178 0.80 6.84 13.75
N VAL A 179 0.58 8.11 13.40
CA VAL A 179 -0.25 9.02 14.19
C VAL A 179 -1.45 9.49 13.36
N ALA A 180 -2.65 9.23 13.89
CA ALA A 180 -3.89 9.65 13.24
C ALA A 180 -4.00 11.18 13.21
N ALA A 181 -4.08 11.77 12.02
CA ALA A 181 -4.38 13.20 11.91
C ALA A 181 -5.83 13.46 12.37
N PRO A 182 -6.08 14.44 13.26
CA PRO A 182 -7.42 14.78 13.71
C PRO A 182 -8.21 15.43 12.58
N ASN A 183 -9.52 15.22 12.59
CA ASN A 183 -10.46 15.97 11.75
C ASN A 183 -11.32 16.85 12.67
N LEU A 184 -11.04 18.15 12.71
CA LEU A 184 -11.71 19.09 13.62
C LEU A 184 -13.24 18.98 13.59
N LYS A 185 -13.85 18.88 12.40
CA LYS A 185 -15.32 18.76 12.27
C LYS A 185 -15.84 17.47 12.91
N MET A 186 -15.13 16.37 12.71
CA MET A 186 -15.49 15.07 13.30
C MET A 186 -15.33 15.10 14.81
N VAL A 187 -14.23 15.65 15.33
CA VAL A 187 -13.98 15.73 16.77
C VAL A 187 -15.01 16.61 17.46
N VAL A 188 -15.32 17.79 16.90
CA VAL A 188 -16.37 18.68 17.41
C VAL A 188 -17.72 17.98 17.40
N LYS A 189 -18.06 17.29 16.30
CA LYS A 189 -19.32 16.51 16.22
C LYS A 189 -19.39 15.43 17.30
N ASN A 190 -18.31 14.67 17.50
CA ASN A 190 -18.24 13.64 18.53
C ASN A 190 -18.43 14.21 19.93
N VAL A 191 -17.83 15.38 20.22
CA VAL A 191 -18.00 16.05 21.52
C VAL A 191 -19.44 16.55 21.72
N ILE A 192 -20.07 17.13 20.68
CA ILE A 192 -21.45 17.63 20.76
C ILE A 192 -22.47 16.50 20.90
N GLU A 193 -22.27 15.40 20.16
CA GLU A 193 -23.18 14.25 20.16
C GLU A 193 -22.88 13.23 21.28
N ASP A 194 -21.88 13.50 22.12
CA ASP A 194 -21.38 12.60 23.17
C ASP A 194 -21.05 11.19 22.65
N LYS A 195 -20.37 11.14 21.49
CA LYS A 195 -20.02 9.90 20.79
C LYS A 195 -18.55 9.55 20.93
N CYS A 196 -18.30 8.25 21.07
CA CYS A 196 -16.97 7.66 20.96
C CYS A 196 -16.82 6.93 19.62
N SER A 197 -15.65 7.07 19.00
CA SER A 197 -15.21 6.34 17.81
C SER A 197 -14.24 5.24 18.24
N GLU A 198 -14.68 3.97 18.16
CA GLU A 198 -13.93 2.83 18.68
C GLU A 198 -12.84 2.27 17.73
N SER A 199 -12.80 2.65 16.45
CA SER A 199 -11.87 2.01 15.48
C SER A 199 -11.15 2.97 14.53
N TRP A 200 -9.84 2.82 14.45
CA TRP A 200 -8.88 3.41 13.50
C TRP A 200 -7.67 2.43 13.41
N GLY A 201 -6.54 2.67 12.73
CA GLY A 201 -6.29 2.40 11.31
C GLY A 201 -5.93 0.92 10.97
N PRO A 202 -4.73 0.59 10.46
CA PRO A 202 -4.47 -0.67 9.71
C PRO A 202 -4.58 -1.95 10.55
N ASN A 203 -4.50 -1.85 11.87
CA ASN A 203 -4.52 -2.99 12.80
C ASN A 203 -5.90 -3.20 13.44
N SER A 204 -6.98 -2.70 12.83
CA SER A 204 -8.34 -2.84 13.38
C SER A 204 -8.70 -4.29 13.76
N THR A 205 -8.05 -5.26 13.10
CA THR A 205 -7.89 -6.64 13.54
C THR A 205 -6.42 -7.03 13.53
N PHE A 206 -6.02 -7.97 14.39
CA PHE A 206 -4.70 -8.59 14.35
C PHE A 206 -4.81 -10.08 14.68
N ARG A 207 -3.79 -10.85 14.26
CA ARG A 207 -3.65 -12.26 14.65
C ARG A 207 -2.57 -12.44 15.70
N PHE A 208 -2.75 -13.39 16.61
CA PHE A 208 -1.79 -13.79 17.63
C PHE A 208 -1.71 -15.32 17.68
N PRO A 209 -0.52 -15.93 17.85
CA PRO A 209 -0.39 -17.37 17.87
C PRO A 209 -1.10 -18.00 19.08
N ALA A 210 -1.77 -19.12 18.87
CA ALA A 210 -2.54 -19.80 19.91
C ALA A 210 -1.65 -20.35 21.03
N VAL A 211 -0.40 -20.72 20.75
CA VAL A 211 0.54 -21.29 21.74
C VAL A 211 1.92 -20.67 21.58
N GLY A 212 2.65 -20.50 22.69
CA GLY A 212 4.08 -20.17 22.67
C GLY A 212 4.41 -18.69 22.41
N GLY A 213 3.41 -17.80 22.43
CA GLY A 213 3.57 -16.37 22.17
C GLY A 213 4.18 -16.05 20.81
N THR A 214 4.61 -14.80 20.61
CA THR A 214 5.18 -14.36 19.33
C THR A 214 6.43 -15.16 18.93
N GLY A 215 7.22 -15.63 19.91
CA GLY A 215 8.43 -16.42 19.67
C GLY A 215 8.18 -17.76 18.98
N CYS A 216 6.99 -18.34 19.13
CA CYS A 216 6.60 -19.57 18.44
C CYS A 216 6.66 -19.41 16.91
N ILE A 217 6.22 -18.26 16.40
CA ILE A 217 6.22 -17.97 14.96
C ILE A 217 7.63 -18.03 14.40
N TRP A 218 8.56 -17.36 15.06
CA TRP A 218 9.94 -17.25 14.58
C TRP A 218 10.70 -18.56 14.72
N SER A 219 10.41 -19.33 15.75
CA SER A 219 10.90 -20.69 15.90
C SER A 219 10.36 -21.58 14.77
N ALA A 220 9.06 -21.51 14.46
CA ALA A 220 8.45 -22.26 13.38
C ALA A 220 9.00 -21.85 12.00
N VAL A 221 9.19 -20.56 11.74
CA VAL A 221 9.87 -20.05 10.52
C VAL A 221 11.30 -20.59 10.44
N GLY A 222 12.06 -20.54 11.54
CA GLY A 222 13.41 -21.11 11.62
C GLY A 222 13.46 -22.60 11.31
N ASN A 223 12.45 -23.37 11.75
CA ASN A 223 12.33 -24.81 11.49
C ASN A 223 12.07 -25.14 10.01
N THR A 224 11.58 -24.18 9.21
CA THR A 224 11.41 -24.38 7.76
C THR A 224 12.72 -24.26 6.97
N LEU A 225 13.81 -23.87 7.63
CA LEU A 225 15.12 -23.69 7.01
C LEU A 225 16.04 -24.91 7.25
N PRO A 226 17.05 -25.14 6.40
CA PRO A 226 18.05 -26.19 6.63
C PRO A 226 18.86 -25.90 7.89
N GLN A 227 18.76 -26.77 8.90
CA GLN A 227 19.33 -26.54 10.23
C GLN A 227 20.86 -26.52 10.21
N GLU A 228 21.48 -27.25 9.29
CA GLU A 228 22.93 -27.27 9.08
C GLU A 228 23.51 -25.91 8.62
N LYS A 229 22.66 -25.00 8.13
CA LYS A 229 23.04 -23.64 7.72
C LYS A 229 22.86 -22.60 8.83
N ILE A 230 22.29 -22.97 9.96
CA ILE A 230 22.00 -22.08 11.09
C ILE A 230 22.90 -22.42 12.26
N ARG A 231 23.56 -21.42 12.84
CA ARG A 231 24.47 -21.57 13.99
C ARG A 231 24.05 -20.65 15.11
N LEU A 232 23.60 -21.27 16.19
CA LEU A 232 23.18 -20.60 17.41
C LEU A 232 24.30 -20.69 18.45
N GLY A 233 24.31 -19.78 19.42
CA GLY A 233 25.42 -19.65 20.38
C GLY A 233 26.75 -19.18 19.76
N ALA A 234 26.71 -18.58 18.57
CA ALA A 234 27.87 -18.12 17.82
C ALA A 234 27.94 -16.59 17.85
N LYS A 235 28.65 -16.03 18.83
CA LYS A 235 28.77 -14.57 18.98
C LYS A 235 29.85 -14.03 18.06
N VAL A 236 29.53 -12.99 17.28
CA VAL A 236 30.50 -12.29 16.45
C VAL A 236 31.34 -11.35 17.33
N ALA A 237 32.66 -11.52 17.28
CA ALA A 237 33.62 -10.70 18.02
C ALA A 237 34.27 -9.62 17.15
N LYS A 238 34.53 -9.93 15.87
CA LYS A 238 35.22 -9.02 14.93
C LYS A 238 34.70 -9.19 13.51
N VAL A 239 34.65 -8.10 12.74
CA VAL A 239 34.30 -8.11 11.31
C VAL A 239 35.45 -7.49 10.52
N ASN A 240 36.31 -8.32 9.94
CA ASN A 240 37.44 -7.87 9.15
C ASN A 240 37.03 -7.60 7.68
N THR A 241 37.08 -6.33 7.28
CA THR A 241 36.57 -5.86 5.98
C THR A 241 37.54 -6.08 4.84
N ASP A 242 38.85 -6.09 5.12
CA ASP A 242 39.90 -6.26 4.12
C ASP A 242 39.97 -7.72 3.63
N SER A 243 39.96 -8.66 4.58
CA SER A 243 39.94 -10.10 4.31
C SER A 243 38.53 -10.68 4.13
N ARG A 244 37.49 -9.87 4.35
CA ARG A 244 36.08 -10.27 4.34
C ARG A 244 35.80 -11.48 5.25
N THR A 245 36.28 -11.42 6.48
CA THR A 245 36.18 -12.51 7.46
C THR A 245 35.54 -12.05 8.76
N VAL A 246 34.57 -12.84 9.25
CA VAL A 246 33.96 -12.66 10.57
C VAL A 246 34.62 -13.62 11.55
N THR A 247 35.14 -13.10 12.65
CA THR A 247 35.70 -13.88 13.75
C THR A 247 34.66 -14.01 14.86
N LEU A 248 34.37 -15.24 15.26
CA LEU A 248 33.49 -15.56 16.38
C LEU A 248 34.25 -15.51 17.72
N ASP A 249 33.54 -15.48 18.83
CA ASP A 249 34.11 -15.45 20.18
C ASP A 249 34.89 -16.73 20.56
N ASP A 250 34.54 -17.86 19.94
CA ASP A 250 35.30 -19.12 20.03
C ASP A 250 36.55 -19.18 19.14
N GLY A 251 36.85 -18.09 18.42
CA GLY A 251 38.00 -17.96 17.52
C GLY A 251 37.79 -18.58 16.14
N LYS A 252 36.63 -19.18 15.84
CA LYS A 252 36.34 -19.66 14.49
C LYS A 252 36.12 -18.48 13.54
N GLU A 253 36.52 -18.69 12.29
CA GLU A 253 36.46 -17.69 11.24
C GLU A 253 35.58 -18.14 10.08
N ILE A 254 34.70 -17.23 9.64
CA ILE A 254 33.80 -17.41 8.50
C ILE A 254 34.05 -16.28 7.50
N THR A 255 34.54 -16.65 6.31
CA THR A 255 34.80 -15.71 5.21
C THR A 255 33.56 -15.57 4.33
N TRP A 256 33.12 -14.34 4.05
CA TRP A 256 32.04 -14.07 3.09
C TRP A 256 32.63 -13.66 1.73
N LYS A 257 32.20 -14.31 0.65
CA LYS A 257 32.76 -14.05 -0.69
C LYS A 257 32.10 -12.83 -1.36
N LYS A 258 30.77 -12.74 -1.27
CA LYS A 258 29.98 -11.72 -1.99
C LYS A 258 29.48 -10.63 -1.06
N ASN A 259 28.62 -10.97 -0.10
CA ASN A 259 27.97 -9.98 0.76
C ASN A 259 27.85 -10.48 2.21
N LEU A 260 27.89 -9.54 3.15
CA LEU A 260 27.53 -9.74 4.55
C LEU A 260 26.21 -9.03 4.82
N ILE A 261 25.18 -9.76 5.22
CA ILE A 261 23.92 -9.18 5.71
C ILE A 261 23.96 -9.25 7.23
N THR A 262 23.95 -8.11 7.90
CA THR A 262 24.03 -8.07 9.36
C THR A 262 22.83 -7.36 9.94
N THR A 263 22.30 -7.90 11.04
CA THR A 263 21.11 -7.39 11.72
C THR A 263 21.36 -7.07 13.18
N MET A 264 22.63 -7.11 13.61
CA MET A 264 23.05 -6.59 14.91
C MET A 264 22.86 -5.06 14.99
N PRO A 265 22.86 -4.48 16.19
CA PRO A 265 22.82 -3.02 16.33
C PRO A 265 23.95 -2.32 15.56
N LEU A 266 23.60 -1.25 14.85
CA LEU A 266 24.51 -0.56 13.93
C LEU A 266 25.71 0.06 14.64
N ASP A 267 25.50 0.63 15.82
CA ASP A 267 26.54 1.12 16.73
C ASP A 267 27.52 0.01 17.13
N TYR A 268 27.00 -1.16 17.50
CA TYR A 268 27.84 -2.32 17.82
C TYR A 268 28.65 -2.77 16.59
N LEU A 269 28.01 -2.90 15.43
CA LEU A 269 28.70 -3.23 14.17
C LEU A 269 29.87 -2.27 13.91
N CYS A 270 29.66 -0.96 14.05
CA CYS A 270 30.70 0.04 13.82
C CYS A 270 31.89 -0.12 14.78
N SER A 271 31.65 -0.56 16.02
CA SER A 271 32.71 -0.77 17.01
C SER A 271 33.55 -2.04 16.80
N VAL A 272 33.03 -3.03 16.07
CA VAL A 272 33.72 -4.30 15.81
C VAL A 272 34.32 -4.41 14.40
N LEU A 273 34.28 -3.33 13.61
CA LEU A 273 34.93 -3.27 12.29
C LEU A 273 36.45 -3.32 12.40
N ASP A 274 37.08 -4.03 11.47
CA ASP A 274 38.53 -4.19 11.39
C ASP A 274 39.04 -4.10 9.95
N PRO A 275 39.89 -3.12 9.60
CA PRO A 275 40.30 -2.00 10.45
C PRO A 275 39.12 -1.07 10.80
N PRO A 276 39.20 -0.34 11.92
CA PRO A 276 38.16 0.61 12.30
C PRO A 276 38.09 1.77 11.30
N ARG A 277 36.87 2.22 11.00
CA ARG A 277 36.60 3.38 10.13
C ARG A 277 36.10 4.55 10.97
N SER A 278 36.92 5.60 11.09
CA SER A 278 36.61 6.77 11.93
C SER A 278 35.34 7.50 11.50
N ASP A 279 35.11 7.65 10.19
CA ASP A 279 33.91 8.30 9.64
C ASP A 279 32.61 7.61 10.08
N VAL A 280 32.62 6.28 10.08
CA VAL A 280 31.45 5.47 10.47
C VAL A 280 31.29 5.44 11.99
N VAL A 281 32.39 5.26 12.73
CA VAL A 281 32.40 5.22 14.21
C VAL A 281 31.96 6.57 14.81
N ASP A 282 32.43 7.68 14.24
CA ASP A 282 32.06 9.01 14.72
C ASP A 282 30.61 9.36 14.39
N ALA A 283 30.13 8.99 13.19
CA ALA A 283 28.72 9.15 12.84
C ALA A 283 27.80 8.32 13.76
N ALA A 284 28.21 7.10 14.13
CA ALA A 284 27.43 6.21 14.99
C ALA A 284 27.18 6.78 16.40
N LYS A 285 28.05 7.67 16.91
CA LYS A 285 27.86 8.35 18.20
C LYS A 285 26.63 9.26 18.23
N ASN A 286 26.12 9.68 17.06
CA ASN A 286 24.92 10.50 16.95
C ASN A 286 23.62 9.67 16.88
N LEU A 287 23.73 8.34 16.85
CA LEU A 287 22.58 7.46 16.98
C LEU A 287 22.16 7.39 18.46
N PHE A 288 20.85 7.41 18.69
CA PHE A 288 20.27 7.35 20.03
C PHE A 288 19.25 6.23 20.10
N TYR A 289 19.17 5.58 21.25
CA TYR A 289 18.17 4.55 21.56
C TYR A 289 17.67 4.69 22.99
N SER A 290 16.57 4.02 23.30
CA SER A 290 16.11 3.83 24.67
C SER A 290 16.07 2.35 25.05
N THR A 291 16.45 2.07 26.29
CA THR A 291 16.31 0.78 26.94
C THR A 291 14.85 0.52 27.23
N THR A 292 14.39 -0.72 27.09
CA THR A 292 13.02 -1.14 27.43
C THR A 292 13.05 -2.22 28.49
N HIS A 293 12.40 -1.96 29.62
CA HIS A 293 12.10 -2.96 30.62
C HIS A 293 10.74 -3.55 30.33
N VAL A 294 10.69 -4.87 30.20
CA VAL A 294 9.44 -5.63 30.13
C VAL A 294 9.20 -6.24 31.49
N VAL A 295 8.04 -5.92 32.06
CA VAL A 295 7.59 -6.46 33.35
C VAL A 295 6.34 -7.28 33.13
N GLY A 296 6.35 -8.53 33.58
CA GLY A 296 5.19 -9.41 33.56
C GLY A 296 4.64 -9.64 34.96
N VAL A 297 3.32 -9.64 35.11
CA VAL A 297 2.63 -9.93 36.38
C VAL A 297 1.54 -10.97 36.12
N GLY A 298 1.71 -12.15 36.70
CA GLY A 298 0.71 -13.23 36.72
C GLY A 298 -0.17 -13.13 37.95
N ILE A 299 -1.48 -13.15 37.74
CA ILE A 299 -2.49 -12.80 38.75
C ILE A 299 -3.49 -13.95 38.88
N ARG A 300 -3.83 -14.33 40.12
CA ARG A 300 -4.87 -15.32 40.38
C ARG A 300 -6.26 -14.68 40.26
N GLY A 301 -7.20 -15.48 39.79
CA GLY A 301 -8.61 -15.14 39.70
C GLY A 301 -9.08 -15.05 38.26
N LYS A 302 -10.39 -14.85 38.10
CA LYS A 302 -10.96 -14.55 36.79
C LYS A 302 -10.60 -13.12 36.41
N ARG A 303 -10.34 -12.88 35.13
CA ARG A 303 -10.13 -11.55 34.58
C ARG A 303 -11.31 -10.62 34.97
N PRO A 304 -11.07 -9.45 35.57
CA PRO A 304 -12.13 -8.54 35.98
C PRO A 304 -12.93 -7.95 34.80
N ASP A 305 -14.23 -7.69 34.99
CA ASP A 305 -15.10 -7.07 33.98
C ASP A 305 -14.62 -5.67 33.57
N ARG A 306 -14.05 -4.91 34.52
CA ARG A 306 -13.44 -3.59 34.24
C ARG A 306 -12.31 -3.65 33.21
N ILE A 307 -11.60 -4.78 33.12
CA ILE A 307 -10.55 -5.02 32.12
C ILE A 307 -11.20 -5.45 30.80
N GLY A 308 -12.09 -6.44 30.84
CA GLY A 308 -12.85 -6.88 29.66
C GLY A 308 -11.94 -7.34 28.51
N ASP A 309 -12.30 -6.96 27.29
CA ASP A 309 -11.65 -7.34 26.02
C ASP A 309 -10.50 -6.41 25.59
N LYS A 310 -10.05 -5.52 26.49
CA LYS A 310 -8.92 -4.61 26.25
C LYS A 310 -7.69 -5.39 25.78
N CYS A 311 -7.05 -4.92 24.71
CA CYS A 311 -5.80 -5.47 24.19
C CYS A 311 -4.60 -4.80 24.88
N TRP A 312 -4.31 -3.56 24.50
CA TRP A 312 -3.25 -2.76 25.10
C TRP A 312 -3.74 -1.35 25.47
N LEU A 313 -3.06 -0.76 26.44
CA LEU A 313 -3.46 0.45 27.14
C LEU A 313 -2.29 1.42 27.21
N TYR A 314 -2.58 2.70 27.05
CA TYR A 314 -1.60 3.78 27.04
C TYR A 314 -1.71 4.66 28.29
N PHE A 315 -0.59 5.09 28.86
CA PHE A 315 -0.54 5.81 30.13
C PHE A 315 0.31 7.09 30.01
N PRO A 316 -0.30 8.24 29.64
CA PRO A 316 0.37 9.54 29.63
C PRO A 316 0.76 10.05 31.02
N GLU A 317 -0.06 9.81 32.04
CA GLU A 317 0.10 10.42 33.37
C GLU A 317 1.32 9.87 34.14
N ASP A 318 1.77 10.59 35.16
CA ASP A 318 2.95 10.28 35.98
C ASP A 318 2.64 9.41 37.21
N ASP A 319 1.39 8.96 37.34
CA ASP A 319 0.91 8.05 38.39
C ASP A 319 1.39 6.59 38.23
N CYS A 320 2.12 6.30 37.15
CA CYS A 320 2.70 5.00 36.86
C CYS A 320 3.98 5.11 35.99
N PRO A 321 4.95 4.19 36.13
CA PRO A 321 6.22 4.27 35.40
C PRO A 321 6.13 3.79 33.94
N PHE A 322 5.17 2.89 33.65
CA PHE A 322 5.00 2.27 32.33
C PHE A 322 4.26 3.21 31.38
N TYR A 323 4.64 3.17 30.11
CA TYR A 323 3.90 3.87 29.05
C TYR A 323 2.80 3.01 28.44
N ARG A 324 2.98 1.68 28.49
CA ARG A 324 2.05 0.70 27.93
C ARG A 324 1.86 -0.48 28.86
N ALA A 325 0.60 -0.93 28.96
CA ALA A 325 0.23 -2.20 29.56
C ALA A 325 -0.56 -3.04 28.53
N THR A 326 -0.34 -4.35 28.51
CA THR A 326 -1.01 -5.31 27.64
C THR A 326 -1.66 -6.37 28.50
N ILE A 327 -2.94 -6.67 28.24
CA ILE A 327 -3.64 -7.76 28.91
C ILE A 327 -3.26 -9.05 28.20
N PHE A 328 -2.07 -9.56 28.46
CA PHE A 328 -1.44 -10.58 27.61
C PHE A 328 -2.20 -11.91 27.60
N SER A 329 -2.91 -12.21 28.69
CA SER A 329 -3.83 -13.35 28.76
C SER A 329 -5.05 -13.25 27.86
N ASN A 330 -5.38 -12.06 27.33
CA ASN A 330 -6.47 -11.89 26.36
C ASN A 330 -6.07 -12.38 24.97
N TYR A 331 -4.77 -12.45 24.67
CA TYR A 331 -4.31 -12.80 23.33
C TYR A 331 -4.38 -14.30 23.05
N SER A 332 -4.13 -15.11 24.08
CA SER A 332 -4.33 -16.55 24.03
C SER A 332 -4.56 -17.12 25.44
N PRO A 333 -5.45 -18.12 25.62
CA PRO A 333 -5.52 -18.90 26.85
C PRO A 333 -4.20 -19.63 27.17
N GLY A 334 -3.37 -19.93 26.15
CA GLY A 334 -2.09 -20.60 26.29
C GLY A 334 -0.94 -19.70 26.78
N ASN A 335 -1.20 -18.42 27.08
CA ASN A 335 -0.20 -17.50 27.62
C ASN A 335 -0.09 -17.56 29.16
N GLN A 336 -0.93 -18.35 29.81
CA GLN A 336 -0.97 -18.52 31.26
C GLN A 336 -1.30 -19.98 31.62
N PRO A 337 -1.01 -20.41 32.86
CA PRO A 337 -1.35 -21.75 33.31
C PRO A 337 -2.86 -22.03 33.27
N GLU A 338 -3.21 -23.31 33.09
CA GLU A 338 -4.58 -23.77 33.19
C GLU A 338 -5.13 -23.59 34.62
N ALA A 339 -6.45 -23.47 34.74
CA ALA A 339 -7.09 -23.18 36.04
C ALA A 339 -6.83 -24.23 37.12
N HIS A 340 -6.59 -25.50 36.75
CA HIS A 340 -6.33 -26.58 37.68
C HIS A 340 -4.88 -26.59 38.21
N VAL A 341 -3.98 -25.84 37.58
CA VAL A 341 -2.59 -25.69 38.04
C VAL A 341 -2.60 -25.00 39.40
N ARG A 342 -1.78 -25.51 40.33
CA ARG A 342 -1.67 -24.97 41.68
C ARG A 342 -0.38 -24.19 41.83
N LEU A 343 -0.50 -22.93 42.21
CA LEU A 343 0.63 -22.02 42.44
C LEU A 343 0.52 -21.39 43.83
N PRO A 344 1.63 -21.11 44.51
CA PRO A 344 1.61 -20.31 45.74
C PRO A 344 1.39 -18.82 45.39
N THR A 345 0.74 -18.09 46.30
CA THR A 345 0.67 -16.63 46.20
C THR A 345 1.97 -16.03 46.73
N ILE A 346 2.55 -15.09 45.98
CA ILE A 346 3.74 -14.33 46.40
C ILE A 346 3.33 -13.35 47.49
N THR A 347 2.44 -12.43 47.13
CA THR A 347 1.79 -11.47 48.03
C THR A 347 0.57 -10.88 47.32
N THR A 348 -0.18 -10.00 47.97
CA THR A 348 -1.22 -9.21 47.31
C THR A 348 -0.62 -7.93 46.72
N ALA A 349 -1.23 -7.39 45.66
CA ALA A 349 -0.70 -6.22 44.96
C ALA A 349 -0.49 -4.99 45.87
N GLY A 350 -1.38 -4.77 46.85
CA GLY A 350 -1.28 -3.67 47.82
C GLY A 350 -0.20 -3.85 48.90
N GLN A 351 0.33 -5.07 49.05
CA GLN A 351 1.41 -5.38 49.98
C GLN A 351 2.78 -5.48 49.30
N TRP A 352 2.84 -5.28 47.97
CA TRP A 352 4.08 -5.38 47.23
C TRP A 352 5.01 -4.19 47.53
N THR A 353 6.24 -4.51 47.93
CA THR A 353 7.32 -3.55 48.20
C THR A 353 8.60 -3.97 47.48
N HIS A 354 9.63 -3.11 47.49
CA HIS A 354 10.95 -3.45 46.96
C HIS A 354 11.65 -4.59 47.75
N GLU A 355 11.18 -4.93 48.95
CA GLU A 355 11.68 -6.04 49.76
C GLU A 355 10.91 -7.36 49.52
N THR A 356 9.85 -7.32 48.72
CA THR A 356 9.01 -8.51 48.45
C THR A 356 9.81 -9.55 47.65
N PRO A 357 9.83 -10.82 48.10
CA PRO A 357 10.49 -11.88 47.34
C PRO A 357 9.77 -12.13 46.02
N THR A 358 10.49 -12.56 44.99
CA THR A 358 9.91 -12.89 43.68
C THR A 358 9.31 -14.29 43.59
N GLU A 359 9.45 -15.10 44.64
CA GLU A 359 8.93 -16.47 44.72
C GLU A 359 7.92 -16.61 45.86
N GLY A 360 6.82 -17.32 45.60
CA GLY A 360 5.77 -17.55 46.58
C GLY A 360 6.17 -18.60 47.61
N ARG A 361 5.81 -18.35 48.88
CA ARG A 361 6.10 -19.26 50.01
C ARG A 361 4.85 -19.78 50.73
N GLY A 362 3.67 -19.43 50.22
CA GLY A 362 2.37 -19.84 50.77
C GLY A 362 1.92 -21.23 50.33
N LYS A 363 0.72 -21.64 50.74
CA LYS A 363 0.07 -22.86 50.23
C LYS A 363 -0.30 -22.68 48.75
N ASP A 364 -0.08 -23.73 47.96
CA ASP A 364 -0.50 -23.75 46.57
C ASP A 364 -2.03 -23.75 46.46
N LYS A 365 -2.56 -22.81 45.69
CA LYS A 365 -3.99 -22.72 45.37
C LYS A 365 -4.16 -22.86 43.87
N GLU A 366 -5.33 -23.35 43.44
CA GLU A 366 -5.72 -23.41 42.03
C GLU A 366 -6.01 -22.00 41.47
N GLY A 367 -6.06 -21.90 40.14
CA GLY A 367 -6.45 -20.70 39.40
C GLY A 367 -7.96 -20.42 39.44
N PRO A 368 -8.56 -19.85 38.38
CA PRO A 368 -7.95 -19.48 37.10
C PRO A 368 -6.93 -18.34 37.24
N TYR A 369 -6.23 -18.05 36.14
CA TYR A 369 -5.17 -17.05 36.07
C TYR A 369 -5.38 -16.07 34.92
N TRP A 370 -4.85 -14.86 35.06
CA TRP A 370 -4.73 -13.86 33.99
C TRP A 370 -3.39 -13.13 34.13
N SER A 371 -2.98 -12.37 33.11
CA SER A 371 -1.66 -11.74 33.09
C SER A 371 -1.66 -10.34 32.49
N LEU A 372 -0.78 -9.51 33.06
CA LEU A 372 -0.46 -8.16 32.59
C LEU A 372 1.01 -8.10 32.18
N MET A 373 1.28 -7.46 31.05
CA MET A 373 2.63 -7.18 30.58
C MET A 373 2.80 -5.67 30.41
N PHE A 374 3.85 -5.11 31.00
CA PHE A 374 4.13 -3.69 31.04
C PHE A 374 5.44 -3.38 30.32
N GLU A 375 5.52 -2.19 29.74
CA GLU A 375 6.74 -1.67 29.13
C GLU A 375 7.09 -0.30 29.70
N ILE A 376 8.36 -0.17 30.08
CA ILE A 376 8.94 1.04 30.68
C ILE A 376 10.20 1.39 29.92
N SER A 377 10.34 2.66 29.50
CA SER A 377 11.54 3.13 28.81
C SER A 377 12.54 3.76 29.78
N GLU A 378 13.82 3.53 29.53
CA GLU A 378 14.96 4.16 30.21
C GLU A 378 15.89 4.81 29.16
N SER A 379 16.47 5.96 29.50
CA SER A 379 17.57 6.58 28.75
C SER A 379 18.36 7.52 29.65
N THR A 380 19.44 8.11 29.13
CA THR A 380 20.17 9.19 29.81
C THR A 380 19.30 10.41 30.14
N MET A 381 18.17 10.61 29.47
CA MET A 381 17.22 11.71 29.72
C MET A 381 16.03 11.31 30.60
N LYS A 382 15.83 10.01 30.83
CA LYS A 382 14.82 9.45 31.73
C LYS A 382 15.45 8.30 32.52
N PRO A 383 16.35 8.61 33.47
CA PRO A 383 17.01 7.59 34.27
C PRO A 383 15.99 6.88 35.18
N LEU A 384 16.24 5.61 35.46
CA LEU A 384 15.47 4.81 36.41
C LEU A 384 16.42 4.16 37.41
N ASP A 385 15.90 3.87 38.60
CA ASP A 385 16.53 2.84 39.44
C ASP A 385 16.27 1.49 38.76
N SER A 386 17.27 1.02 38.02
CA SER A 386 17.18 -0.15 37.15
C SER A 386 17.25 -1.49 37.90
N THR A 387 17.23 -1.48 39.24
CA THR A 387 17.12 -2.70 40.02
C THR A 387 15.78 -3.38 39.79
N THR A 388 15.79 -4.71 39.61
CA THR A 388 14.55 -5.51 39.39
C THR A 388 13.51 -5.26 40.48
N ALA A 389 13.95 -5.15 41.74
CA ALA A 389 13.06 -4.90 42.88
C ALA A 389 12.33 -3.55 42.77
N SER A 390 13.06 -2.48 42.42
CA SER A 390 12.50 -1.12 42.29
C SER A 390 11.57 -0.99 41.09
N ILE A 391 11.95 -1.56 39.95
CA ILE A 391 11.10 -1.62 38.75
C ILE A 391 9.81 -2.40 39.01
N LEU A 392 9.88 -3.57 39.64
CA LEU A 392 8.69 -4.36 39.99
C LEU A 392 7.77 -3.61 40.96
N ALA A 393 8.34 -3.03 42.02
CA ALA A 393 7.56 -2.32 43.03
C ALA A 393 6.85 -1.09 42.46
N SER A 394 7.57 -0.25 41.70
CA SER A 394 6.97 0.92 41.05
C SER A 394 5.93 0.54 39.99
N THR A 395 6.14 -0.57 39.25
CA THR A 395 5.17 -1.07 38.27
C THR A 395 3.89 -1.54 38.94
N ILE A 396 3.98 -2.34 40.00
CA ILE A 396 2.81 -2.88 40.70
C ILE A 396 2.05 -1.76 41.41
N ALA A 397 2.76 -0.81 42.05
CA ALA A 397 2.15 0.38 42.62
C ALA A 397 1.41 1.21 41.56
N GLY A 398 2.03 1.43 40.39
CA GLY A 398 1.39 2.10 39.25
C GLY A 398 0.18 1.34 38.69
N ALA A 399 0.22 0.01 38.68
CA ALA A 399 -0.90 -0.83 38.24
C ALA A 399 -2.09 -0.75 39.23
N VAL A 400 -1.83 -0.61 40.54
CA VAL A 400 -2.86 -0.33 41.55
C VAL A 400 -3.42 1.08 41.38
N SER A 401 -2.55 2.10 41.25
CA SER A 401 -2.94 3.51 41.06
C SER A 401 -3.86 3.70 39.84
N THR A 402 -3.51 3.03 38.74
CA THR A 402 -4.28 3.06 37.48
C THR A 402 -5.49 2.14 37.47
N THR A 403 -5.79 1.45 38.58
CA THR A 403 -6.91 0.50 38.76
C THR A 403 -6.86 -0.76 37.89
N LEU A 404 -5.70 -1.05 37.29
CA LEU A 404 -5.48 -2.33 36.60
C LEU A 404 -5.51 -3.48 37.61
N LEU A 405 -4.83 -3.31 38.74
CA LEU A 405 -4.89 -4.19 39.90
C LEU A 405 -5.71 -3.56 41.03
N GLN A 406 -6.36 -4.40 41.84
CA GLN A 406 -6.85 -4.04 43.16
C GLN A 406 -5.82 -4.42 44.23
N PRO A 407 -5.78 -3.72 45.38
CA PRO A 407 -4.85 -4.05 46.47
C PRO A 407 -4.90 -5.51 46.95
N GLU A 408 -6.05 -6.15 46.85
CA GLU A 408 -6.32 -7.53 47.22
C GLU A 408 -5.99 -8.57 46.13
N ASP A 409 -5.68 -8.15 44.89
CA ASP A 409 -5.35 -9.08 43.81
C ASP A 409 -4.09 -9.90 44.18
N GLU A 410 -4.21 -11.23 44.12
CA GLU A 410 -3.14 -12.16 44.48
C GLU A 410 -2.14 -12.32 43.32
N ILE A 411 -0.90 -11.87 43.51
CA ILE A 411 0.19 -12.02 42.54
C ILE A 411 0.84 -13.38 42.74
N VAL A 412 0.97 -14.15 41.65
CA VAL A 412 1.48 -15.53 41.67
C VAL A 412 2.75 -15.71 40.85
N SER A 413 3.05 -14.78 39.94
CA SER A 413 4.26 -14.81 39.13
C SER A 413 4.67 -13.39 38.77
N VAL A 414 5.97 -13.15 38.73
CA VAL A 414 6.55 -11.90 38.23
C VAL A 414 7.68 -12.18 37.26
N TYR A 415 7.84 -11.29 36.30
CA TYR A 415 8.89 -11.34 35.28
C TYR A 415 9.47 -9.95 35.11
N HIS A 416 10.78 -9.86 34.96
CA HIS A 416 11.47 -8.63 34.57
C HIS A 416 12.66 -8.95 33.69
N ARG A 417 12.74 -8.28 32.54
CA ARG A 417 13.91 -8.29 31.68
C ARG A 417 14.12 -6.92 31.05
N ALA A 418 15.36 -6.44 31.10
CA ALA A 418 15.77 -5.21 30.43
C ALA A 418 16.41 -5.53 29.07
N PHE A 419 16.04 -4.75 28.07
CA PHE A 419 16.60 -4.80 26.72
C PHE A 419 17.29 -3.46 26.43
N ASP A 420 18.63 -3.48 26.40
CA ASP A 420 19.48 -2.31 26.18
C ASP A 420 19.04 -1.54 24.92
N HIS A 421 19.06 -2.19 23.77
CA HIS A 421 18.48 -1.65 22.54
C HIS A 421 16.97 -1.98 22.46
N GLY A 422 16.13 -1.15 23.08
CA GLY A 422 14.66 -1.27 23.04
C GLY A 422 14.05 -0.56 21.82
N TYR A 423 14.16 0.78 21.75
CA TYR A 423 13.69 1.58 20.61
C TYR A 423 14.83 2.36 19.93
N PRO A 424 14.98 2.28 18.59
CA PRO A 424 15.85 3.18 17.84
C PRO A 424 15.16 4.55 17.72
N THR A 425 15.68 5.56 18.42
CA THR A 425 15.00 6.84 18.55
C THR A 425 15.13 7.68 17.27
N PRO A 426 14.04 8.21 16.69
CA PRO A 426 14.09 9.11 15.54
C PRO A 426 14.50 10.53 15.96
N THR A 427 15.74 10.70 16.42
CA THR A 427 16.33 12.00 16.76
C THR A 427 16.54 12.87 15.51
N LEU A 428 16.77 14.16 15.71
CA LEU A 428 17.05 15.11 14.63
C LEU A 428 18.31 14.73 13.84
N GLU A 429 19.30 14.16 14.51
CA GLU A 429 20.62 13.83 13.98
C GLU A 429 20.64 12.47 13.26
N ARG A 430 19.63 11.62 13.49
CA ARG A 430 19.59 10.22 13.02
C ARG A 430 19.89 10.10 11.53
N ASP A 431 19.13 10.78 10.68
CA ASP A 431 19.23 10.59 9.23
C ASP A 431 20.59 11.07 8.70
N GLY A 432 21.15 12.14 9.29
CA GLY A 432 22.50 12.59 8.95
C GLY A 432 23.58 11.56 9.29
N ALA A 433 23.45 10.85 10.42
CA ALA A 433 24.32 9.73 10.75
C ALA A 433 24.14 8.54 9.80
N LEU A 434 22.90 8.17 9.49
CA LEU A 434 22.60 7.04 8.60
C LEU A 434 23.06 7.27 7.15
N ASP A 435 22.99 8.51 6.66
CA ASP A 435 23.46 8.90 5.33
C ASP A 435 24.98 8.78 5.17
N VAL A 436 25.73 8.74 6.28
CA VAL A 436 27.17 8.44 6.29
C VAL A 436 27.41 6.93 6.44
N ILE A 437 26.77 6.31 7.44
CA ILE A 437 27.09 4.94 7.86
C ILE A 437 26.65 3.90 6.83
N LEU A 438 25.38 3.95 6.37
CA LEU A 438 24.82 2.87 5.55
C LEU A 438 25.47 2.79 4.15
N PRO A 439 25.77 3.91 3.45
CA PRO A 439 26.51 3.86 2.20
C PRO A 439 27.95 3.36 2.38
N ALA A 440 28.66 3.83 3.41
CA ALA A 440 30.03 3.43 3.69
C ALA A 440 30.16 1.91 3.94
N LEU A 441 29.22 1.33 4.68
CA LEU A 441 29.16 -0.13 4.89
C LEU A 441 28.82 -0.89 3.60
N LYS A 442 27.92 -0.34 2.77
CA LYS A 442 27.52 -0.96 1.50
C LYS A 442 28.68 -1.06 0.51
N GLU A 443 29.57 -0.06 0.48
CA GLU A 443 30.81 -0.09 -0.32
C GLU A 443 31.75 -1.25 0.08
N LEU A 444 31.71 -1.66 1.34
CA LEU A 444 32.47 -2.80 1.87
C LEU A 444 31.77 -4.15 1.65
N GLY A 445 30.62 -4.16 0.95
CA GLY A 445 29.80 -5.35 0.76
C GLY A 445 29.01 -5.76 2.01
N ILE A 446 28.79 -4.82 2.94
CA ILE A 446 28.05 -5.03 4.19
C ILE A 446 26.67 -4.35 4.11
N LEU A 447 25.61 -5.12 4.26
CA LEU A 447 24.23 -4.64 4.32
C LEU A 447 23.71 -4.75 5.75
N SER A 448 23.82 -3.65 6.51
CA SER A 448 23.25 -3.56 7.85
C SER A 448 21.76 -3.22 7.82
N ARG A 449 20.89 -4.11 8.35
CA ARG A 449 19.42 -4.03 8.17
C ARG A 449 18.65 -4.46 9.42
N GLY A 450 17.39 -4.06 9.52
CA GLY A 450 16.49 -4.39 10.63
C GLY A 450 16.31 -3.25 11.63
N ARG A 451 15.57 -3.50 12.71
CA ARG A 451 15.20 -2.50 13.73
C ARG A 451 16.40 -1.64 14.17
N PHE A 452 17.48 -2.27 14.64
CA PHE A 452 18.71 -1.59 15.02
C PHE A 452 19.83 -1.68 13.98
N GLY A 453 19.76 -2.60 13.02
CA GLY A 453 20.74 -2.64 11.93
C GLY A 453 20.59 -1.47 10.95
N SER A 454 19.37 -0.94 10.77
CA SER A 454 19.09 0.25 9.95
C SER A 454 18.65 1.47 10.74
N TRP A 455 18.34 1.31 12.03
CA TRP A 455 17.95 2.37 12.98
C TRP A 455 16.68 3.17 12.62
N LYS A 456 15.84 2.67 11.69
CA LYS A 456 14.59 3.33 11.28
C LYS A 456 13.38 2.68 11.94
N TYR A 457 12.87 3.33 13.00
CA TYR A 457 11.69 2.85 13.74
C TYR A 457 10.44 2.69 12.86
N GLU A 458 10.22 3.61 11.92
CA GLU A 458 9.06 3.62 11.03
C GLU A 458 8.89 2.33 10.22
N VAL A 459 10.00 1.60 10.00
CA VAL A 459 10.09 0.28 9.37
C VAL A 459 10.78 -0.74 10.29
N GLY A 460 10.53 -0.61 11.60
CA GLY A 460 11.14 -1.44 12.65
C GLY A 460 10.21 -2.47 13.28
N ASN A 461 9.02 -2.72 12.70
CA ASN A 461 8.13 -3.81 13.15
C ASN A 461 8.64 -5.16 12.61
N GLN A 462 7.96 -6.24 13.00
CA GLN A 462 8.26 -7.61 12.59
C GLN A 462 8.20 -7.84 11.07
N ASP A 463 7.13 -7.40 10.41
CA ASP A 463 6.93 -7.55 8.98
C ASP A 463 7.92 -6.70 8.18
N HIS A 464 8.13 -5.43 8.56
CA HIS A 464 9.16 -4.57 7.96
C HIS A 464 10.56 -5.16 8.13
N SER A 465 10.91 -5.59 9.34
CA SER A 465 12.23 -6.17 9.65
C SER A 465 12.47 -7.41 8.80
N PHE A 466 11.50 -8.33 8.75
CA PHE A 466 11.59 -9.50 7.88
C PHE A 466 11.82 -9.13 6.42
N MET A 467 11.06 -8.16 5.91
CA MET A 467 11.18 -7.71 4.53
C MET A 467 12.45 -6.93 4.23
N LEU A 468 13.04 -6.23 5.19
CA LEU A 468 14.38 -5.64 5.06
C LEU A 468 15.44 -6.72 4.79
N GLY A 469 15.32 -7.90 5.40
CA GLY A 469 16.18 -9.04 5.12
C GLY A 469 15.94 -9.62 3.72
N VAL A 470 14.67 -9.82 3.35
CA VAL A 470 14.27 -10.32 2.03
C VAL A 470 14.77 -9.39 0.91
N GLU A 471 14.58 -8.09 1.05
CA GLU A 471 14.99 -7.09 0.08
C GLU A 471 16.51 -6.91 0.02
N ALA A 472 17.22 -7.05 1.15
CA ALA A 472 18.67 -7.06 1.15
C ALA A 472 19.24 -8.22 0.33
N VAL A 473 18.63 -9.42 0.41
CA VAL A 473 19.00 -10.56 -0.44
C VAL A 473 18.72 -10.26 -1.91
N ASP A 474 17.55 -9.71 -2.24
CA ASP A 474 17.23 -9.34 -3.63
C ASP A 474 18.19 -8.25 -4.17
N ALA A 475 18.61 -7.31 -3.32
CA ALA A 475 19.62 -6.31 -3.66
C ALA A 475 20.99 -6.95 -3.93
N CYS A 476 21.43 -7.86 -3.05
CA CYS A 476 22.70 -8.57 -3.19
C CYS A 476 22.75 -9.48 -4.42
N VAL A 477 21.66 -10.18 -4.72
CA VAL A 477 21.62 -11.24 -5.73
C VAL A 477 21.22 -10.70 -7.10
N PHE A 478 20.26 -9.77 -7.17
CA PHE A 478 19.68 -9.28 -8.42
C PHE A 478 19.90 -7.79 -8.68
N GLY A 479 20.50 -7.04 -7.74
CA GLY A 479 20.52 -5.58 -7.80
C GLY A 479 19.14 -4.95 -7.60
N GLY A 480 18.26 -5.64 -6.87
CA GLY A 480 16.92 -5.15 -6.51
C GLY A 480 16.94 -3.86 -5.68
N VAL A 481 15.82 -3.14 -5.71
CA VAL A 481 15.62 -1.92 -4.91
C VAL A 481 15.11 -2.27 -3.51
N GLU A 482 15.73 -1.68 -2.49
CA GLU A 482 15.37 -1.86 -1.07
C GLU A 482 14.29 -0.83 -0.68
N LEU A 483 13.05 -1.09 -1.10
CA LEU A 483 11.91 -0.17 -0.95
C LEU A 483 11.55 0.07 0.52
N THR A 484 11.62 -0.96 1.36
CA THR A 484 11.31 -0.85 2.79
C THR A 484 12.30 0.07 3.49
N LEU A 485 13.58 0.02 3.13
CA LEU A 485 14.62 0.88 3.71
C LEU A 485 14.55 2.32 3.19
N GLY A 486 14.34 2.47 1.88
CA GLY A 486 14.44 3.75 1.16
C GLY A 486 13.15 4.57 1.15
N ASN A 487 11.99 3.92 1.20
CA ASN A 487 10.68 4.54 0.96
C ASN A 487 9.60 4.08 1.98
N PRO A 488 9.76 4.34 3.30
CA PRO A 488 8.79 3.93 4.32
C PRO A 488 7.33 4.32 4.03
N ASP A 489 7.08 5.58 3.62
CA ASP A 489 5.71 6.07 3.37
C ASP A 489 5.00 5.30 2.27
N MET A 490 5.72 4.96 1.20
CA MET A 490 5.17 4.22 0.06
C MET A 490 4.80 2.79 0.47
N ILE A 491 5.63 2.17 1.30
CA ILE A 491 5.45 0.79 1.74
C ILE A 491 4.33 0.66 2.76
N ASN A 492 4.19 1.65 3.66
CA ASN A 492 3.16 1.66 4.69
C ASN A 492 1.77 1.99 4.13
N SER A 493 1.69 2.78 3.05
CA SER A 493 0.41 3.24 2.48
C SER A 493 -0.28 2.26 1.52
N ARG A 494 0.27 1.05 1.34
CA ARG A 494 -0.31 0.04 0.43
C ARG A 494 -0.04 -1.38 0.92
N MET A 495 -0.84 -2.32 0.43
CA MET A 495 -0.51 -3.74 0.53
C MET A 495 0.51 -4.11 -0.56
N ASN A 496 1.61 -4.75 -0.18
CA ASN A 496 2.70 -5.14 -1.07
C ASN A 496 2.53 -6.62 -1.45
N ASP A 497 1.93 -6.87 -2.61
CA ASP A 497 1.50 -8.20 -3.07
C ASP A 497 2.37 -8.78 -4.20
N GLU A 498 3.34 -8.02 -4.70
CA GLU A 498 4.16 -8.41 -5.85
C GLU A 498 5.09 -9.59 -5.55
N ARG A 499 5.63 -9.64 -4.32
CA ARG A 499 6.51 -10.72 -3.87
C ARG A 499 5.69 -11.77 -3.11
N ARG A 500 5.82 -13.04 -3.49
CA ARG A 500 5.10 -14.19 -2.91
C ARG A 500 6.05 -15.33 -2.62
N LEU A 501 5.65 -16.28 -1.78
CA LEU A 501 6.40 -17.51 -1.46
C LEU A 501 5.80 -18.76 -2.16
N PRO A 502 5.82 -18.90 -3.51
CA PRO A 502 5.40 -20.14 -4.16
C PRO A 502 6.58 -21.13 -4.29
N ASN A 503 6.31 -22.44 -4.12
CA ASN A 503 7.26 -23.57 -4.29
C ASN A 503 8.39 -23.27 -5.31
N ALA A 504 9.62 -23.11 -4.81
CA ALA A 504 10.84 -22.70 -5.52
C ALA A 504 11.07 -23.38 -6.88
N LYS A 505 10.58 -24.62 -7.03
CA LYS A 505 10.66 -25.41 -8.28
C LYS A 505 9.98 -24.74 -9.48
N LYS A 506 9.02 -23.83 -9.30
CA LYS A 506 8.33 -23.16 -10.41
C LYS A 506 9.07 -21.90 -10.88
N ALA A 507 9.63 -21.12 -9.95
CA ALA A 507 10.34 -19.88 -10.25
C ALA A 507 11.72 -20.12 -10.88
N VAL A 508 12.46 -21.14 -10.43
CA VAL A 508 13.75 -21.52 -11.03
C VAL A 508 13.58 -22.04 -12.46
N LYS A 509 12.47 -22.76 -12.74
CA LYS A 509 12.13 -23.26 -14.07
C LYS A 509 11.77 -22.15 -15.06
N GLU A 510 11.28 -21.01 -14.58
CA GLU A 510 10.93 -19.85 -15.42
C GLU A 510 12.11 -18.89 -15.64
N LEU A 511 13.18 -18.98 -14.84
CA LEU A 511 14.31 -18.03 -14.86
C LEU A 511 15.66 -18.61 -15.31
N GLY A 512 15.80 -19.92 -15.55
CA GLY A 512 17.03 -20.43 -16.14
C GLY A 512 17.04 -21.92 -16.47
N GLY A 513 17.45 -22.23 -17.70
CA GLY A 513 18.06 -23.52 -18.04
C GLY A 513 17.24 -24.39 -18.98
N GLY A 514 17.82 -24.67 -20.14
CA GLY A 514 17.39 -25.69 -21.06
C GLY A 514 17.42 -27.11 -20.48
N GLU A 515 16.99 -28.03 -21.35
CA GLU A 515 16.76 -29.47 -21.17
C GLU A 515 17.40 -30.14 -19.95
N VAL A 516 16.56 -30.70 -19.09
CA VAL A 516 16.98 -31.64 -18.05
C VAL A 516 16.20 -32.94 -18.20
N ASP A 517 17.01 -33.96 -18.44
CA ASP A 517 16.83 -35.40 -18.55
C ASP A 517 15.64 -36.02 -17.79
N GLU A 518 14.87 -36.82 -18.52
CA GLU A 518 13.63 -37.48 -18.08
C GLU A 518 13.92 -38.63 -17.09
N GLU A 519 15.14 -39.17 -17.09
CA GLU A 519 15.56 -40.28 -16.24
C GLU A 519 15.67 -39.88 -14.76
N LYS A 520 16.16 -38.65 -14.48
CA LYS A 520 16.19 -38.08 -13.11
C LYS A 520 14.81 -37.84 -12.51
N ARG A 521 13.77 -37.67 -13.34
CA ARG A 521 12.38 -37.53 -12.84
C ARG A 521 11.79 -38.86 -12.39
N ARG A 522 12.24 -39.97 -12.96
CA ARG A 522 11.77 -41.31 -12.58
C ARG A 522 12.35 -41.74 -11.24
N GLU A 523 13.64 -41.50 -11.03
CA GLU A 523 14.36 -41.82 -9.79
C GLU A 523 13.80 -41.06 -8.57
N VAL A 524 13.47 -39.77 -8.73
CA VAL A 524 12.87 -38.96 -7.65
C VAL A 524 11.43 -39.41 -7.34
N ARG A 525 10.67 -39.90 -8.33
CA ARG A 525 9.33 -40.47 -8.09
C ARG A 525 9.40 -41.76 -7.30
N GLU A 526 10.31 -42.68 -7.65
CA GLU A 526 10.50 -43.93 -6.91
C GLU A 526 10.96 -43.67 -5.47
N ASN A 527 11.88 -42.71 -5.27
CA ASN A 527 12.36 -42.36 -3.93
C ASN A 527 11.26 -41.71 -3.05
N MET A 528 10.39 -40.87 -3.63
CA MET A 528 9.24 -40.31 -2.90
C MET A 528 8.16 -41.35 -2.57
N GLU A 529 7.95 -42.34 -3.44
CA GLU A 529 6.96 -43.41 -3.19
C GLU A 529 7.44 -44.39 -2.12
N ASN A 530 8.73 -44.69 -2.09
CA ASN A 530 9.36 -45.49 -1.03
C ASN A 530 9.33 -44.77 0.33
N ALA A 531 9.55 -43.45 0.36
CA ALA A 531 9.42 -42.65 1.59
C ALA A 531 7.97 -42.62 2.11
N ARG A 532 6.96 -42.56 1.23
CA ARG A 532 5.53 -42.61 1.61
C ARG A 532 5.14 -43.97 2.20
N LYS A 533 5.64 -45.08 1.64
CA LYS A 533 5.42 -46.44 2.17
C LYS A 533 6.06 -46.61 3.55
N LEU A 534 7.20 -45.96 3.81
CA LEU A 534 7.88 -45.97 5.12
C LEU A 534 7.11 -45.19 6.21
N VAL A 535 6.50 -44.06 5.85
CA VAL A 535 5.69 -43.23 6.77
C VAL A 535 4.32 -43.87 7.06
N ALA A 536 3.71 -44.54 6.08
CA ALA A 536 2.46 -45.28 6.29
C ALA A 536 2.65 -46.48 7.25
N ARG A 537 3.81 -47.15 7.20
CA ARG A 537 4.13 -48.29 8.08
C ARG A 537 4.35 -47.88 9.54
N LYS A 538 4.84 -46.65 9.79
CA LYS A 538 5.00 -46.08 11.15
C LYS A 538 3.69 -45.58 11.79
N ARG A 539 2.60 -45.43 11.03
CA ARG A 539 1.27 -45.03 11.56
C ARG A 539 0.38 -46.20 11.99
N SER A 540 0.78 -47.45 11.76
CA SER A 540 -0.04 -48.64 12.13
C SER A 540 0.36 -49.32 13.45
N ILE A 541 1.29 -48.74 14.23
CA ILE A 541 1.71 -49.28 15.52
C ILE A 541 1.52 -48.20 16.59
N GLY A 542 0.32 -48.16 17.18
CA GLY A 542 -0.03 -47.27 18.29
C GLY A 542 -1.53 -47.16 18.50
N SER A 543 -2.05 -47.92 19.48
CA SER A 543 -3.41 -47.96 20.07
C SER A 543 -4.60 -48.20 19.13
N ILE A 544 -5.28 -49.35 19.12
CA ILE A 544 -6.13 -49.99 20.15
C ILE A 544 -7.21 -49.05 20.73
N GLY A 545 -8.38 -49.06 20.08
CA GLY A 545 -9.69 -49.31 20.70
C GLY A 545 -10.46 -48.14 21.32
N ARG A 546 -11.48 -47.63 20.61
CA ARG A 546 -12.90 -47.69 21.04
C ARG A 546 -13.88 -47.13 20.01
N THR A 547 -15.02 -47.80 19.98
CA THR A 547 -16.22 -47.74 19.14
C THR A 547 -17.15 -46.58 19.51
N THR A 548 -17.73 -45.84 18.54
CA THR A 548 -19.10 -45.27 18.61
C THR A 548 -19.53 -44.81 17.20
N THR A 549 -20.34 -45.58 16.46
CA THR A 549 -21.82 -45.51 16.34
C THR A 549 -22.37 -44.15 15.91
N THR A 550 -22.79 -44.10 14.64
CA THR A 550 -23.65 -43.12 13.98
C THR A 550 -25.04 -43.04 14.61
N VAL A 551 -25.56 -41.82 14.85
CA VAL A 551 -27.00 -41.54 14.95
C VAL A 551 -27.33 -40.24 14.20
N LYS A 552 -28.46 -40.30 13.48
CA LYS A 552 -29.11 -39.30 12.63
C LYS A 552 -30.22 -38.58 13.42
N MET A 553 -30.68 -37.46 12.84
CA MET A 553 -31.90 -36.66 13.15
C MET A 553 -31.69 -35.62 14.26
N GLU A 554 -32.28 -34.41 14.23
CA GLU A 554 -33.44 -33.90 13.51
C GLU A 554 -33.43 -32.35 13.55
N LYS A 555 -34.15 -31.71 12.62
CA LYS A 555 -34.41 -30.26 12.61
C LYS A 555 -35.46 -29.90 13.65
N SER A 556 -35.23 -28.81 14.38
CA SER A 556 -36.29 -28.02 15.04
C SER A 556 -35.98 -26.53 14.89
N THR A 557 -36.88 -25.85 14.21
CA THR A 557 -37.00 -24.40 13.99
C THR A 557 -37.55 -23.69 15.23
N THR A 558 -36.95 -22.57 15.65
CA THR A 558 -37.69 -21.39 16.10
C THR A 558 -36.88 -20.11 15.89
N ASP A 559 -37.50 -19.16 15.19
CA ASP A 559 -37.03 -17.80 14.90
C ASP A 559 -36.89 -16.94 16.16
N GLN A 560 -35.87 -16.07 16.20
CA GLN A 560 -36.02 -14.70 16.73
C GLN A 560 -35.09 -13.73 15.97
N LYS A 561 -35.72 -12.67 15.47
CA LYS A 561 -35.24 -11.65 14.55
C LYS A 561 -34.04 -10.85 15.09
N THR A 562 -32.95 -10.82 14.33
CA THR A 562 -31.89 -9.81 14.45
C THR A 562 -32.13 -8.72 13.42
N GLN A 563 -32.23 -7.48 13.89
CA GLN A 563 -32.44 -6.27 13.09
C GLN A 563 -31.10 -5.87 12.46
N GLU A 564 -30.98 -5.96 11.14
CA GLU A 564 -29.79 -5.57 10.38
C GLU A 564 -29.62 -4.04 10.36
N LEU A 565 -28.43 -3.56 10.72
CA LEU A 565 -27.96 -2.18 10.51
C LEU A 565 -26.95 -2.16 9.35
N PRO A 566 -26.86 -1.04 8.59
CA PRO A 566 -26.32 -1.02 7.24
C PRO A 566 -24.78 -1.17 7.16
N PRO A 567 -24.26 -1.70 6.05
CA PRO A 567 -22.82 -1.94 5.86
C PRO A 567 -22.01 -0.63 5.75
N PRO A 568 -20.77 -0.61 6.28
CA PRO A 568 -19.86 0.52 6.15
C PRO A 568 -19.33 0.65 4.71
N THR A 569 -19.34 1.90 4.24
CA THR A 569 -18.90 2.40 2.94
C THR A 569 -17.56 1.80 2.47
N THR A 570 -17.60 1.24 1.26
CA THR A 570 -16.58 0.48 0.55
C THR A 570 -15.21 1.16 0.56
N ALA A 571 -14.17 0.55 1.13
CA ALA A 571 -12.80 0.77 0.66
C ALA A 571 -12.62 0.01 -0.66
N SER A 572 -11.96 0.61 -1.65
CA SER A 572 -11.70 -0.05 -2.94
C SER A 572 -10.86 -1.32 -2.70
N GLN A 573 -11.48 -2.48 -2.87
CA GLN A 573 -10.84 -3.79 -2.74
C GLN A 573 -9.78 -3.96 -3.85
N PRO A 574 -8.57 -4.47 -3.55
CA PRO A 574 -7.66 -4.93 -4.60
C PRO A 574 -8.18 -6.24 -5.19
N ALA A 575 -8.25 -6.29 -6.52
CA ALA A 575 -8.72 -7.44 -7.28
C ALA A 575 -7.80 -8.66 -7.09
N VAL A 576 -8.42 -9.81 -6.82
CA VAL A 576 -7.77 -11.14 -6.75
C VAL A 576 -7.01 -11.43 -8.05
N ALA A 577 -5.69 -11.63 -7.97
CA ALA A 577 -4.88 -12.02 -9.12
C ALA A 577 -5.07 -13.51 -9.44
N THR A 578 -5.91 -13.80 -10.43
CA THR A 578 -5.92 -15.09 -11.14
C THR A 578 -4.64 -15.25 -11.96
N ARG A 579 -4.13 -16.48 -12.02
CA ARG A 579 -2.95 -16.88 -12.81
C ARG A 579 -3.07 -16.43 -14.28
N ASP A 580 -1.96 -15.98 -14.85
CA ASP A 580 -1.76 -15.49 -16.23
C ASP A 580 -2.20 -14.05 -16.53
N ALA A 581 -1.79 -13.08 -15.69
CA ALA A 581 -2.07 -11.66 -15.96
C ALA A 581 -1.06 -11.06 -16.96
N ILE A 582 -1.58 -10.59 -18.09
CA ILE A 582 -0.82 -9.89 -19.15
C ILE A 582 -0.10 -8.65 -18.56
N HIS A 583 1.13 -8.38 -19.00
CA HIS A 583 1.95 -7.27 -18.49
C HIS A 583 1.25 -5.89 -18.61
N PRO A 584 1.34 -4.98 -17.62
CA PRO A 584 0.73 -3.65 -17.64
C PRO A 584 0.92 -2.83 -18.92
N ALA A 585 2.10 -2.93 -19.54
CA ALA A 585 2.42 -2.28 -20.81
C ALA A 585 1.49 -2.69 -21.97
N PHE A 586 0.94 -3.90 -21.94
CA PHE A 586 -0.05 -4.34 -22.94
C PHE A 586 -1.36 -3.57 -22.77
N TYR A 587 -1.89 -3.44 -21.56
CA TYR A 587 -3.11 -2.66 -21.33
C TYR A 587 -2.93 -1.19 -21.69
N VAL A 588 -1.74 -0.63 -21.40
CA VAL A 588 -1.35 0.71 -21.85
C VAL A 588 -1.35 0.79 -23.38
N ALA A 589 -0.70 -0.15 -24.08
CA ALA A 589 -0.65 -0.16 -25.53
C ALA A 589 -2.04 -0.30 -26.17
N VAL A 590 -2.89 -1.18 -25.62
CA VAL A 590 -4.28 -1.37 -26.06
C VAL A 590 -5.09 -0.09 -25.86
N TRP A 591 -4.97 0.56 -24.71
CA TRP A 591 -5.66 1.82 -24.43
C TRP A 591 -5.19 2.94 -25.36
N ILE A 592 -3.88 3.09 -25.59
CA ILE A 592 -3.33 4.08 -26.53
C ILE A 592 -3.84 3.81 -27.94
N ALA A 593 -3.83 2.56 -28.39
CA ALA A 593 -4.31 2.15 -29.70
C ALA A 593 -5.79 2.46 -29.87
N LEU A 594 -6.66 1.97 -28.98
CA LEU A 594 -8.10 2.22 -29.03
C LEU A 594 -8.43 3.72 -28.95
N SER A 595 -7.75 4.47 -28.07
CA SER A 595 -7.96 5.90 -27.94
C SER A 595 -7.58 6.66 -29.21
N SER A 596 -6.43 6.33 -29.80
CA SER A 596 -5.95 6.93 -31.05
C SER A 596 -6.87 6.55 -32.22
N SER A 597 -7.29 5.28 -32.30
CA SER A 597 -8.18 4.79 -33.35
C SER A 597 -9.52 5.52 -33.37
N VAL A 598 -10.18 5.73 -32.23
CA VAL A 598 -11.44 6.49 -32.19
C VAL A 598 -11.26 7.89 -32.77
N ILE A 599 -10.17 8.57 -32.40
CA ILE A 599 -9.90 9.93 -32.87
C ILE A 599 -9.62 9.96 -34.37
N LEU A 600 -8.77 9.06 -34.85
CA LEU A 600 -8.42 8.97 -36.27
C LEU A 600 -9.62 8.55 -37.13
N PHE A 601 -10.43 7.58 -36.68
CA PHE A 601 -11.65 7.16 -37.37
C PHE A 601 -12.69 8.28 -37.40
N ASN A 602 -12.90 9.00 -36.30
CA ASN A 602 -13.79 10.15 -36.29
C ASN A 602 -13.32 11.21 -37.29
N LYS A 603 -12.02 11.56 -37.30
CA LYS A 603 -11.48 12.49 -38.32
C LYS A 603 -11.68 11.96 -39.74
N TYR A 604 -11.37 10.68 -39.98
CA TYR A 604 -11.48 10.07 -41.29
C TYR A 604 -12.93 10.06 -41.81
N ILE A 605 -13.90 9.69 -40.97
CA ILE A 605 -15.33 9.72 -41.33
C ILE A 605 -15.78 11.16 -41.61
N LEU A 606 -15.50 12.08 -40.69
CA LEU A 606 -16.03 13.45 -40.76
C LEU A 606 -15.38 14.27 -41.88
N SER A 607 -14.08 14.07 -42.13
CA SER A 607 -13.29 14.89 -43.05
C SER A 607 -12.97 14.18 -44.36
N THR A 608 -12.51 12.92 -44.33
CA THR A 608 -12.02 12.22 -45.53
C THR A 608 -13.15 11.55 -46.31
N LEU A 609 -14.08 10.86 -45.63
CA LEU A 609 -15.28 10.27 -46.23
C LEU A 609 -16.41 11.28 -46.45
N ARG A 610 -16.20 12.55 -46.05
CA ARG A 610 -17.14 13.65 -46.18
C ARG A 610 -18.51 13.32 -45.58
N PHE A 611 -18.52 12.83 -44.34
CA PHE A 611 -19.72 12.61 -43.56
C PHE A 611 -19.85 13.71 -42.48
N PRO A 612 -20.35 14.91 -42.80
CA PRO A 612 -20.31 16.08 -41.91
C PRO A 612 -21.39 16.04 -40.80
N PHE A 613 -21.56 14.88 -40.16
CA PHE A 613 -22.60 14.64 -39.15
C PHE A 613 -21.98 14.11 -37.83
N PRO A 614 -21.18 14.94 -37.12
CA PRO A 614 -20.50 14.56 -35.88
C PRO A 614 -21.44 14.25 -34.72
N ILE A 615 -22.60 14.90 -34.65
CA ILE A 615 -23.57 14.66 -33.56
C ILE A 615 -24.25 13.30 -33.78
N PHE A 616 -24.62 12.98 -35.01
CA PHE A 616 -25.14 11.67 -35.39
C PHE A 616 -24.13 10.55 -35.12
N LEU A 617 -22.86 10.75 -35.51
CA LEU A 617 -21.80 9.78 -35.27
C LEU A 617 -21.62 9.48 -33.76
N THR A 618 -21.59 10.52 -32.94
CA THR A 618 -21.46 10.36 -31.48
C THR A 618 -22.74 9.84 -30.82
N ALA A 619 -23.92 10.18 -31.35
CA ALA A 619 -25.19 9.59 -30.94
C ALA A 619 -25.19 8.07 -31.18
N LEU A 620 -24.66 7.61 -32.32
CA LEU A 620 -24.51 6.19 -32.62
C LEU A 620 -23.55 5.50 -31.64
N HIS A 621 -22.41 6.10 -31.32
CA HIS A 621 -21.45 5.57 -30.34
C HIS A 621 -22.09 5.41 -28.95
N MET A 622 -22.82 6.44 -28.49
CA MET A 622 -23.48 6.40 -27.18
C MET A 622 -24.69 5.48 -27.16
N SER A 623 -25.41 5.33 -28.27
CA SER A 623 -26.50 4.36 -28.43
C SER A 623 -25.97 2.92 -28.40
N PHE A 624 -24.85 2.66 -29.07
CA PHE A 624 -24.15 1.38 -29.00
C PHE A 624 -23.68 1.09 -27.58
N ALA A 625 -23.04 2.05 -26.90
CA ALA A 625 -22.61 1.88 -25.50
C ALA A 625 -23.81 1.63 -24.55
N THR A 626 -24.94 2.28 -24.79
CA THR A 626 -26.21 2.09 -24.06
C THR A 626 -26.74 0.67 -24.20
N ALA A 627 -26.70 0.10 -25.42
CA ALA A 627 -27.08 -1.28 -25.67
C ALA A 627 -26.05 -2.27 -25.09
N ALA A 628 -24.76 -2.06 -25.35
CA ALA A 628 -23.67 -2.92 -24.92
C ALA A 628 -23.56 -3.02 -23.40
N THR A 629 -23.69 -1.90 -22.66
CA THR A 629 -23.70 -1.93 -21.18
C THR A 629 -24.92 -2.66 -20.62
N ARG A 630 -26.09 -2.58 -21.25
CA ARG A 630 -27.29 -3.35 -20.84
C ARG A 630 -27.13 -4.85 -21.07
N ILE A 631 -26.53 -5.23 -22.20
CA ILE A 631 -26.21 -6.62 -22.52
C ILE A 631 -25.18 -7.13 -21.51
N LEU A 632 -24.09 -6.39 -21.30
CA LEU A 632 -23.01 -6.74 -20.37
C LEU A 632 -23.51 -6.91 -18.93
N ALA A 633 -24.47 -6.08 -18.51
CA ALA A 633 -25.08 -6.17 -17.20
C ALA A 633 -26.06 -7.36 -17.05
N LYS A 634 -26.43 -8.03 -18.15
CA LYS A 634 -27.18 -9.30 -18.12
C LYS A 634 -26.28 -10.52 -18.27
N THR A 635 -25.12 -10.38 -18.92
CA THR A 635 -24.25 -11.51 -19.30
C THR A 635 -23.00 -11.65 -18.44
N THR A 636 -22.59 -10.62 -17.69
CA THR A 636 -21.34 -10.63 -16.91
C THR A 636 -21.50 -9.97 -15.53
N LYS A 637 -20.56 -10.28 -14.64
CA LYS A 637 -20.47 -9.70 -13.29
C LYS A 637 -19.81 -8.31 -13.22
N MET A 638 -19.39 -7.74 -14.36
CA MET A 638 -18.66 -6.46 -14.39
C MET A 638 -19.49 -5.24 -13.97
N LEU A 639 -20.81 -5.41 -13.79
CA LEU A 639 -21.75 -4.37 -13.41
C LEU A 639 -22.56 -4.72 -12.15
N ASP A 640 -22.17 -5.75 -11.38
CA ASP A 640 -22.93 -6.23 -10.21
C ASP A 640 -23.00 -5.20 -9.07
N SER A 641 -22.02 -4.29 -8.98
CA SER A 641 -22.02 -3.17 -8.02
C SER A 641 -23.17 -2.17 -8.22
N ARG A 642 -23.94 -2.27 -9.31
CA ARG A 642 -25.20 -1.52 -9.48
C ARG A 642 -26.27 -1.90 -8.46
N HIS A 643 -26.21 -3.11 -7.90
CA HIS A 643 -27.21 -3.61 -6.95
C HIS A 643 -26.96 -3.16 -5.51
N GLU A 644 -25.75 -2.70 -5.20
CA GLU A 644 -25.34 -2.23 -3.87
C GLU A 644 -25.84 -0.80 -3.57
N ASN A 645 -26.18 -0.01 -4.61
CA ASN A 645 -26.65 1.36 -4.49
C ASN A 645 -27.79 1.65 -5.50
N PRO A 646 -29.05 1.27 -5.21
CA PRO A 646 -30.18 1.59 -6.08
C PRO A 646 -30.40 3.10 -6.11
N MET A 647 -30.23 3.70 -7.29
CA MET A 647 -30.32 5.15 -7.46
C MET A 647 -31.77 5.57 -7.67
N ASP A 648 -32.32 6.35 -6.74
CA ASP A 648 -33.68 6.89 -6.84
C ASP A 648 -33.77 7.99 -7.91
N TRP A 649 -34.95 8.20 -8.49
CA TRP A 649 -35.21 9.18 -9.55
C TRP A 649 -34.80 10.61 -9.16
N SER A 650 -34.98 10.97 -7.89
CA SER A 650 -34.56 12.27 -7.35
C SER A 650 -33.03 12.44 -7.35
N GLN A 651 -32.27 11.39 -7.07
CA GLN A 651 -30.80 11.40 -7.09
C GLN A 651 -30.28 11.34 -8.52
N TRP A 652 -30.88 10.49 -9.36
CA TRP A 652 -30.54 10.38 -10.77
C TRP A 652 -30.73 11.72 -11.51
N SER A 653 -31.84 12.41 -11.29
CA SER A 653 -32.11 13.69 -11.96
C SER A 653 -31.21 14.84 -11.47
N LYS A 654 -30.81 14.86 -10.18
CA LYS A 654 -29.96 15.92 -9.62
C LYS A 654 -28.46 15.69 -9.83
N SER A 655 -28.05 14.43 -9.96
CA SER A 655 -26.62 14.07 -10.00
C SER A 655 -26.19 13.49 -11.35
N VAL A 656 -26.98 12.62 -11.97
CA VAL A 656 -26.60 11.91 -13.20
C VAL A 656 -26.98 12.69 -14.46
N LEU A 657 -28.19 13.25 -14.50
CA LEU A 657 -28.68 14.00 -15.65
C LEU A 657 -27.78 15.21 -16.00
N PRO A 658 -27.33 16.07 -15.06
CA PRO A 658 -26.47 17.20 -15.39
C PRO A 658 -25.10 16.75 -15.93
N ILE A 659 -24.56 15.64 -15.40
CA ILE A 659 -23.30 15.04 -15.87
C ILE A 659 -23.47 14.53 -17.30
N GLY A 660 -24.58 13.82 -17.60
CA GLY A 660 -24.88 13.33 -18.94
C GLY A 660 -25.07 14.45 -19.97
N VAL A 661 -25.72 15.56 -19.59
CA VAL A 661 -25.86 16.76 -20.44
C VAL A 661 -24.51 17.42 -20.69
N ALA A 662 -23.70 17.66 -19.65
CA ALA A 662 -22.36 18.22 -19.80
C ALA A 662 -21.47 17.32 -20.67
N PHE A 663 -21.56 16.00 -20.50
CA PHE A 663 -20.84 15.06 -21.34
C PHE A 663 -21.28 15.13 -22.80
N SER A 664 -22.58 15.17 -23.06
CA SER A 664 -23.11 15.29 -24.42
C SER A 664 -22.68 16.59 -25.09
N ALA A 665 -22.73 17.72 -24.37
CA ALA A 665 -22.24 19.01 -24.87
C ALA A 665 -20.74 18.94 -25.20
N SER A 666 -19.93 18.30 -24.36
CA SER A 666 -18.51 18.10 -24.64
C SER A 666 -18.26 17.26 -25.90
N LEU A 667 -19.07 16.22 -26.14
CA LEU A 667 -18.98 15.38 -27.34
C LEU A 667 -19.36 16.14 -28.60
N ILE A 668 -20.44 16.94 -28.57
CA ILE A 668 -20.86 17.77 -29.70
C ILE A 668 -19.74 18.72 -30.10
N PHE A 669 -19.29 19.55 -29.17
CA PHE A 669 -18.34 20.62 -29.47
C PHE A 669 -16.95 20.08 -29.83
N SER A 670 -16.47 19.04 -29.14
CA SER A 670 -15.16 18.44 -29.47
C SER A 670 -15.16 17.70 -30.80
N ASN A 671 -16.27 17.06 -31.22
CA ASN A 671 -16.32 16.39 -32.52
C ASN A 671 -16.59 17.36 -33.67
N GLN A 672 -17.31 18.45 -33.43
CA GLN A 672 -17.47 19.54 -34.40
C GLN A 672 -16.12 20.18 -34.78
N ALA A 673 -15.17 20.25 -33.83
CA ALA A 673 -13.83 20.78 -34.09
C ALA A 673 -13.06 20.00 -35.17
N TYR A 674 -13.28 18.70 -35.34
CA TYR A 674 -12.57 17.89 -36.36
C TYR A 674 -12.88 18.30 -37.80
N ILE A 675 -13.99 19.00 -38.03
CA ILE A 675 -14.35 19.53 -39.36
C ILE A 675 -13.47 20.73 -39.71
N TYR A 676 -13.07 21.52 -38.71
CA TYR A 676 -12.38 22.79 -38.92
C TYR A 676 -10.87 22.71 -38.67
N LEU A 677 -10.43 21.82 -37.79
CA LEU A 677 -9.05 21.77 -37.30
C LEU A 677 -8.38 20.43 -37.65
N SER A 678 -7.06 20.45 -37.74
CA SER A 678 -6.23 19.24 -37.83
C SER A 678 -6.26 18.47 -36.51
N VAL A 679 -6.02 17.14 -36.55
CA VAL A 679 -6.00 16.34 -35.32
C VAL A 679 -4.83 16.77 -34.44
N ALA A 680 -3.68 17.08 -35.04
CA ALA A 680 -2.51 17.61 -34.35
C ALA A 680 -2.86 18.87 -33.55
N PHE A 681 -3.52 19.85 -34.18
CA PHE A 681 -3.89 21.10 -33.52
C PHE A 681 -4.94 20.92 -32.42
N ILE A 682 -5.91 20.02 -32.63
CA ILE A 682 -6.89 19.65 -31.60
C ILE A 682 -6.17 19.06 -30.36
N GLN A 683 -5.17 18.19 -30.53
CA GLN A 683 -4.41 17.67 -29.38
C GLN A 683 -3.60 18.76 -28.67
N MET A 684 -3.05 19.72 -29.42
CA MET A 684 -2.35 20.87 -28.84
C MET A 684 -3.29 21.71 -27.96
N LEU A 685 -4.51 21.99 -28.43
CA LEU A 685 -5.52 22.71 -27.65
C LEU A 685 -5.95 21.92 -26.41
N LYS A 686 -6.09 20.59 -26.52
CA LYS A 686 -6.45 19.71 -25.39
C LYS A 686 -5.42 19.68 -24.26
N ALA A 687 -4.16 20.07 -24.51
CA ALA A 687 -3.16 20.23 -23.45
C ALA A 687 -3.58 21.25 -22.38
N THR A 688 -4.52 22.16 -22.69
CA THR A 688 -5.10 23.12 -21.73
C THR A 688 -6.16 22.52 -20.80
N THR A 689 -6.63 21.29 -21.02
CA THR A 689 -7.70 20.68 -20.21
C THR A 689 -7.45 20.74 -18.70
N PRO A 690 -6.25 20.46 -18.17
CA PRO A 690 -5.98 20.54 -16.73
C PRO A 690 -6.11 21.95 -16.16
N VAL A 691 -5.86 22.97 -16.98
CA VAL A 691 -6.05 24.38 -16.62
C VAL A 691 -7.53 24.66 -16.38
N VAL A 692 -8.37 24.23 -17.31
CA VAL A 692 -9.82 24.44 -17.22
C VAL A 692 -10.42 23.60 -16.10
N VAL A 693 -9.93 22.38 -15.86
CA VAL A 693 -10.32 21.55 -14.72
C VAL A 693 -9.97 22.21 -13.39
N LEU A 694 -8.80 22.87 -13.29
CA LEU A 694 -8.41 23.61 -12.09
C LEU A 694 -9.37 24.78 -11.82
N PHE A 695 -9.64 25.62 -12.82
CA PHE A 695 -10.58 26.73 -12.68
C PHE A 695 -11.99 26.26 -12.35
N ALA A 696 -12.46 25.18 -12.98
CA ALA A 696 -13.72 24.55 -12.63
C ALA A 696 -13.70 24.05 -11.17
N SER A 697 -12.62 23.40 -10.73
CA SER A 697 -12.47 22.91 -9.36
C SER A 697 -12.53 24.04 -8.33
N TRP A 698 -11.95 25.21 -8.64
CA TRP A 698 -12.08 26.41 -7.81
C TRP A 698 -13.53 26.92 -7.79
N GLY A 699 -14.18 27.02 -8.95
CA GLY A 699 -15.58 27.45 -9.04
C GLY A 699 -16.57 26.54 -8.31
N PHE A 700 -16.30 25.23 -8.27
CA PHE A 700 -17.10 24.26 -7.51
C PHE A 700 -16.68 24.11 -6.03
N GLY A 701 -15.68 24.86 -5.56
CA GLY A 701 -15.21 24.83 -4.17
C GLY A 701 -14.45 23.57 -3.77
N MET A 702 -13.91 22.81 -4.73
CA MET A 702 -13.22 21.54 -4.51
C MET A 702 -11.72 21.71 -4.19
N ALA A 703 -11.13 22.86 -4.53
CA ALA A 703 -9.71 23.16 -4.27
C ALA A 703 -9.50 24.66 -4.03
N ALA A 704 -8.51 25.01 -3.21
CA ALA A 704 -8.13 26.41 -2.96
C ALA A 704 -7.15 26.95 -4.03
N PRO A 705 -7.23 28.25 -4.40
CA PRO A 705 -6.27 28.86 -5.29
C PRO A 705 -4.84 28.84 -4.72
N SER A 706 -3.86 28.42 -5.53
CA SER A 706 -2.44 28.41 -5.16
C SER A 706 -1.62 29.13 -6.21
N LYS A 707 -0.80 30.11 -5.77
CA LYS A 707 0.08 30.91 -6.65
C LYS A 707 1.08 30.03 -7.42
N LYS A 708 1.58 28.97 -6.79
CA LYS A 708 2.51 28.01 -7.43
C LYS A 708 1.82 27.20 -8.52
N VAL A 709 0.60 26.76 -8.25
CA VAL A 709 -0.23 26.01 -9.21
C VAL A 709 -0.62 26.89 -10.39
N PHE A 710 -1.01 28.15 -10.11
CA PHE A 710 -1.34 29.15 -11.13
C PHE A 710 -0.16 29.40 -12.08
N MET A 711 1.06 29.53 -11.55
CA MET A 711 2.25 29.77 -12.37
C MET A 711 2.62 28.57 -13.26
N ASN A 712 2.48 27.33 -12.76
CA ASN A 712 2.67 26.12 -13.57
C ASN A 712 1.66 26.04 -14.72
N VAL A 713 0.41 26.39 -14.44
CA VAL A 713 -0.68 26.44 -15.42
C VAL A 713 -0.45 27.53 -16.48
N PHE A 714 0.10 28.68 -16.09
CA PHE A 714 0.42 29.78 -17.01
C PHE A 714 1.41 29.35 -18.10
N VAL A 715 2.43 28.55 -17.75
CA VAL A 715 3.40 28.00 -18.72
C VAL A 715 2.73 27.13 -19.78
N ILE A 716 1.74 26.31 -19.38
CA ILE A 716 0.98 25.46 -20.31
C ILE A 716 0.20 26.34 -21.30
N VAL A 717 -0.49 27.37 -20.81
CA VAL A 717 -1.25 28.31 -21.66
C VAL A 717 -0.34 29.03 -22.64
N LEU A 718 0.83 29.51 -22.19
CA LEU A 718 1.80 30.17 -23.05
C LEU A 718 2.30 29.25 -24.18
N GLY A 719 2.64 28.00 -23.86
CA GLY A 719 3.04 27.01 -24.86
C GLY A 719 1.96 26.76 -25.91
N VAL A 720 0.69 26.64 -25.49
CA VAL A 720 -0.44 26.46 -26.41
C VAL A 720 -0.69 27.70 -27.27
N MET A 721 -0.54 28.91 -26.74
CA MET A 721 -0.65 30.14 -27.54
C MET A 721 0.42 30.21 -28.63
N ILE A 722 1.68 29.88 -28.29
CA ILE A 722 2.78 29.83 -29.26
C ILE A 722 2.50 28.77 -30.33
N ALA A 723 2.03 27.59 -29.93
CA ALA A 723 1.68 26.54 -30.87
C ALA A 723 0.53 26.96 -31.80
N SER A 724 -0.47 27.67 -31.26
CA SER A 724 -1.63 28.15 -32.02
C SER A 724 -1.26 29.22 -33.05
N TYR A 725 -0.26 30.05 -32.77
CA TYR A 725 0.25 31.03 -33.73
C TYR A 725 0.90 30.38 -34.95
N GLY A 726 1.47 29.18 -34.79
CA GLY A 726 2.12 28.43 -35.86
C GLY A 726 1.16 27.59 -36.72
N GLU A 727 -0.16 27.63 -36.48
CA GLU A 727 -1.14 26.85 -37.24
C GLU A 727 -1.44 27.49 -38.60
N ILE A 728 -1.20 26.74 -39.67
CA ILE A 728 -1.36 27.20 -41.06
C ILE A 728 -2.85 27.25 -41.44
N HIS A 729 -3.65 26.32 -40.89
CA HIS A 729 -5.09 26.24 -41.11
C HIS A 729 -5.87 26.73 -39.89
N PHE A 730 -5.53 27.92 -39.39
CA PHE A 730 -6.19 28.48 -38.21
C PHE A 730 -7.62 28.91 -38.53
N VAL A 731 -8.59 28.17 -37.99
CA VAL A 731 -10.03 28.47 -38.13
C VAL A 731 -10.62 28.79 -36.76
N ALA A 732 -10.89 30.07 -36.51
CA ALA A 732 -11.34 30.57 -35.21
C ALA A 732 -12.61 29.89 -34.68
N ILE A 733 -13.58 29.57 -35.56
CA ILE A 733 -14.80 28.85 -35.17
C ILE A 733 -14.48 27.42 -34.68
N GLY A 734 -13.50 26.75 -35.29
CA GLY A 734 -13.02 25.44 -34.84
C GLY A 734 -12.36 25.50 -33.46
N VAL A 735 -11.57 26.55 -33.21
CA VAL A 735 -10.95 26.80 -31.90
C VAL A 735 -12.01 27.08 -30.84
N ALA A 736 -13.05 27.86 -31.17
CA ALA A 736 -14.15 28.13 -30.25
C ALA A 736 -14.92 26.86 -29.89
N PHE A 737 -15.23 26.00 -30.87
CA PHE A 737 -15.83 24.70 -30.61
C PHE A 737 -14.93 23.81 -29.74
N GLN A 738 -13.63 23.74 -30.03
CA GLN A 738 -12.72 22.95 -29.22
C GLN A 738 -12.61 23.48 -27.78
N ALA A 739 -12.55 24.80 -27.59
CA ALA A 739 -12.50 25.43 -26.27
C ALA A 739 -13.78 25.17 -25.46
N LEU A 740 -14.96 25.32 -26.08
CA LEU A 740 -16.24 24.98 -25.44
C LEU A 740 -16.29 23.49 -25.06
N GLY A 741 -15.81 22.61 -25.95
CA GLY A 741 -15.69 21.18 -25.67
C GLY A 741 -14.84 20.90 -24.42
N ILE A 742 -13.69 21.56 -24.28
CA ILE A 742 -12.80 21.44 -23.11
C ILE A 742 -13.48 21.95 -21.83
N VAL A 743 -14.23 23.06 -21.90
CA VAL A 743 -14.99 23.59 -20.75
C VAL A 743 -16.01 22.57 -20.27
N PHE A 744 -16.86 22.06 -21.15
CA PHE A 744 -17.86 21.06 -20.78
C PHE A 744 -17.24 19.74 -20.30
N GLU A 745 -16.13 19.32 -20.90
CA GLU A 745 -15.38 18.14 -20.45
C GLU A 745 -14.81 18.34 -19.04
N ALA A 746 -14.22 19.50 -18.75
CA ALA A 746 -13.71 19.85 -17.43
C ALA A 746 -14.82 19.95 -16.38
N THR A 747 -15.94 20.60 -16.71
CA THR A 747 -17.12 20.67 -15.84
C THR A 747 -17.65 19.27 -15.52
N ARG A 748 -17.78 18.39 -16.53
CA ARG A 748 -18.17 16.98 -16.33
C ARG A 748 -17.22 16.28 -15.37
N LEU A 749 -15.90 16.42 -15.56
CA LEU A 749 -14.90 15.77 -14.71
C LEU A 749 -15.02 16.22 -13.24
N VAL A 750 -15.21 17.51 -12.98
CA VAL A 750 -15.39 18.03 -11.62
C VAL A 750 -16.72 17.58 -11.01
N MET A 751 -17.81 17.55 -11.79
CA MET A 751 -19.10 17.03 -11.33
C MET A 751 -19.02 15.53 -10.96
N VAL A 752 -18.34 14.72 -11.78
CA VAL A 752 -18.09 13.31 -11.48
C VAL A 752 -17.21 13.17 -10.23
N GLN A 753 -16.15 13.96 -10.10
CA GLN A 753 -15.31 13.96 -8.90
C GLN A 753 -16.12 14.31 -7.64
N LYS A 754 -17.00 15.31 -7.72
CA LYS A 754 -17.89 15.70 -6.62
C LYS A 754 -18.87 14.58 -6.25
N LEU A 755 -19.44 13.89 -7.24
CA LEU A 755 -20.32 12.73 -7.04
C LEU A 755 -19.60 11.56 -6.37
N LEU A 756 -18.34 11.30 -6.75
CA LEU A 756 -17.53 10.23 -6.16
C LEU A 756 -16.94 10.59 -4.79
N SER A 757 -16.84 11.89 -4.46
CA SER A 757 -16.27 12.38 -3.19
C SER A 757 -17.31 12.57 -2.08
N SER A 758 -18.61 12.57 -2.39
CA SER A 758 -19.67 12.64 -1.38
C SER A 758 -19.85 11.28 -0.71
N SER A 759 -19.81 11.27 0.63
CA SER A 759 -19.89 10.06 1.46
C SER A 759 -21.17 9.25 1.16
N GLY A 760 -21.02 8.13 0.45
CA GLY A 760 -22.10 7.14 0.27
C GLY A 760 -22.16 6.41 -1.08
N HIS A 761 -21.55 6.93 -2.16
CA HIS A 761 -21.73 6.35 -3.51
C HIS A 761 -20.40 6.15 -4.25
N LYS A 762 -19.63 5.12 -3.89
CA LYS A 762 -18.49 4.68 -4.73
C LYS A 762 -19.03 3.94 -5.95
N MET A 763 -19.21 4.64 -7.07
CA MET A 763 -19.59 4.03 -8.34
C MET A 763 -18.35 3.65 -9.15
N ASP A 764 -18.28 2.40 -9.60
CA ASP A 764 -17.25 1.95 -10.55
C ASP A 764 -17.35 2.77 -11.87
N PRO A 765 -16.23 3.12 -12.53
CA PRO A 765 -16.24 3.78 -13.84
C PRO A 765 -17.16 3.12 -14.90
N MET A 766 -17.30 1.78 -14.89
CA MET A 766 -18.19 1.08 -15.81
C MET A 766 -19.67 1.26 -15.47
N VAL A 767 -19.99 1.30 -14.18
CA VAL A 767 -21.34 1.60 -13.67
C VAL A 767 -21.72 3.06 -13.98
N SER A 768 -20.76 3.97 -13.86
CA SER A 768 -20.93 5.37 -14.24
C SER A 768 -21.31 5.51 -15.73
N LEU A 769 -20.65 4.75 -16.62
CA LEU A 769 -21.00 4.73 -18.04
C LEU A 769 -22.42 4.18 -18.27
N HIS A 770 -22.85 3.14 -17.53
CA HIS A 770 -24.19 2.59 -17.64
C HIS A 770 -25.29 3.61 -17.33
N TYR A 771 -25.05 4.52 -16.37
CA TYR A 771 -25.99 5.56 -16.00
C TYR A 771 -25.96 6.79 -16.92
N PHE A 772 -24.79 7.22 -17.39
CA PHE A 772 -24.67 8.40 -18.27
C PHE A 772 -24.95 8.11 -19.74
N ALA A 773 -24.60 6.91 -20.24
CA ALA A 773 -24.72 6.59 -21.65
C ALA A 773 -26.14 6.74 -22.23
N PRO A 774 -27.22 6.32 -21.54
CA PRO A 774 -28.58 6.49 -22.03
C PRO A 774 -28.97 7.96 -22.15
N VAL A 775 -28.60 8.79 -21.17
CA VAL A 775 -28.83 10.25 -21.20
C VAL A 775 -28.11 10.87 -22.39
N CYS A 776 -26.87 10.47 -22.61
CA CYS A 776 -26.09 10.98 -23.73
C CYS A 776 -26.66 10.53 -25.08
N ALA A 777 -27.06 9.26 -25.19
CA ALA A 777 -27.68 8.73 -26.39
C ALA A 777 -28.97 9.48 -26.73
N SER A 778 -29.87 9.67 -25.77
CA SER A 778 -31.13 10.39 -26.01
C SER A 778 -30.91 11.87 -26.30
N PHE A 779 -30.07 12.56 -25.52
CA PHE A 779 -29.77 13.97 -25.76
C PHE A 779 -29.10 14.20 -27.12
N LEU A 780 -28.06 13.43 -27.46
CA LEU A 780 -27.37 13.54 -28.75
C LEU A 780 -28.29 13.17 -29.91
N THR A 781 -29.16 12.16 -29.76
CA THR A 781 -30.10 11.76 -30.81
C THR A 781 -31.13 12.86 -31.07
N VAL A 782 -31.68 13.50 -30.02
CA VAL A 782 -32.59 14.65 -30.19
C VAL A 782 -31.90 15.80 -30.89
N ILE A 783 -30.69 16.17 -30.46
CA ILE A 783 -29.92 17.25 -31.09
C ILE A 783 -29.55 16.89 -32.53
N ALA A 784 -29.14 15.65 -32.80
CA ALA A 784 -28.84 15.17 -34.16
C ALA A 784 -30.07 15.28 -35.05
N MET A 785 -31.26 14.84 -34.60
CA MET A 785 -32.49 14.95 -35.39
C MET A 785 -32.86 16.40 -35.75
N VAL A 786 -32.60 17.35 -34.85
CA VAL A 786 -32.92 18.76 -35.09
C VAL A 786 -31.90 19.43 -36.02
N PHE A 787 -30.61 19.23 -35.78
CA PHE A 787 -29.56 19.99 -36.46
C PHE A 787 -28.98 19.27 -37.69
N GLU A 788 -28.88 17.95 -37.65
CA GLU A 788 -28.26 17.12 -38.70
C GLU A 788 -29.29 16.30 -39.48
N GLY A 789 -30.39 15.90 -38.84
CA GLY A 789 -31.45 15.06 -39.41
C GLY A 789 -32.01 15.57 -40.73
N PRO A 790 -32.33 16.88 -40.90
CA PRO A 790 -32.84 17.40 -42.17
C PRO A 790 -31.83 17.32 -43.33
N ARG A 791 -30.53 17.18 -43.01
CA ARG A 791 -29.43 17.13 -43.98
C ARG A 791 -28.89 15.72 -44.19
N LEU A 792 -29.17 14.79 -43.27
CA LEU A 792 -28.65 13.42 -43.29
C LEU A 792 -29.47 12.55 -44.24
N SER A 793 -28.84 12.05 -45.31
CA SER A 793 -29.47 11.12 -46.24
C SER A 793 -29.04 9.66 -45.99
N ILE A 794 -29.84 8.70 -46.45
CA ILE A 794 -29.46 7.27 -46.43
C ILE A 794 -28.19 7.03 -47.28
N GLU A 795 -28.01 7.79 -48.36
CA GLU A 795 -26.84 7.71 -49.21
C GLU A 795 -25.54 8.06 -48.46
N ASP A 796 -25.58 9.05 -47.57
CA ASP A 796 -24.42 9.43 -46.74
C ASP A 796 -24.04 8.31 -45.76
N ILE A 797 -25.03 7.61 -45.19
CA ILE A 797 -24.81 6.46 -44.30
C ILE A 797 -24.19 5.29 -45.08
N LEU A 798 -24.71 5.00 -46.28
CA LEU A 798 -24.20 3.94 -47.14
C LEU A 798 -22.80 4.23 -47.68
N ARG A 799 -22.47 5.52 -47.92
CA ARG A 799 -21.13 5.96 -48.34
C ARG A 799 -20.05 5.61 -47.32
N VAL A 800 -20.36 5.73 -46.03
CA VAL A 800 -19.44 5.34 -44.95
C VAL A 800 -19.50 3.83 -44.70
N GLY A 801 -20.68 3.24 -44.86
CA GLY A 801 -20.94 1.82 -44.65
C GLY A 801 -21.40 1.53 -43.23
N VAL A 802 -22.59 0.93 -43.09
CA VAL A 802 -23.18 0.55 -41.79
C VAL A 802 -22.25 -0.35 -40.96
N PRO A 803 -21.57 -1.37 -41.54
CA PRO A 803 -20.62 -2.19 -40.77
C PRO A 803 -19.45 -1.37 -40.22
N PHE A 804 -18.94 -0.40 -40.98
CA PHE A 804 -17.83 0.45 -40.55
C PHE A 804 -18.27 1.43 -39.45
N LEU A 805 -19.46 2.03 -39.56
CA LEU A 805 -20.04 2.87 -38.50
C LEU A 805 -20.23 2.08 -37.20
N LEU A 806 -20.76 0.86 -37.26
CA LEU A 806 -20.90 -0.01 -36.08
C LEU A 806 -19.54 -0.45 -35.51
N PHE A 807 -18.55 -0.72 -36.37
CA PHE A 807 -17.20 -1.02 -35.93
C PHE A 807 -16.59 0.14 -35.13
N THR A 808 -16.72 1.38 -35.62
CA THR A 808 -16.20 2.56 -34.90
C THR A 808 -16.91 2.77 -33.55
N ALA A 809 -18.21 2.48 -33.49
CA ALA A 809 -18.98 2.50 -32.23
C ALA A 809 -18.50 1.40 -31.26
N ALA A 810 -18.18 0.21 -31.77
CA ALA A 810 -17.60 -0.86 -30.98
C ALA A 810 -16.20 -0.51 -30.46
N VAL A 811 -15.34 0.11 -31.28
CA VAL A 811 -14.02 0.60 -30.85
C VAL A 811 -14.16 1.68 -29.76
N ALA A 812 -15.12 2.60 -29.90
CA ALA A 812 -15.42 3.61 -28.87
C ALA A 812 -15.90 3.00 -27.55
N PHE A 813 -16.71 1.94 -27.60
CA PHE A 813 -17.10 1.18 -26.42
C PHE A 813 -15.90 0.43 -25.80
N MET A 814 -15.08 -0.23 -26.61
CA MET A 814 -13.87 -0.93 -26.16
C MET A 814 -12.86 0.02 -25.53
N LEU A 815 -12.75 1.26 -26.01
CA LEU A 815 -11.96 2.30 -25.35
C LEU A 815 -12.43 2.50 -23.91
N ASN A 816 -13.74 2.65 -23.69
CA ASN A 816 -14.28 2.81 -22.33
C ASN A 816 -13.99 1.59 -21.45
N VAL A 817 -14.15 0.37 -21.97
CA VAL A 817 -13.80 -0.87 -21.24
C VAL A 817 -12.30 -0.91 -20.91
N SER A 818 -11.45 -0.55 -21.87
CA SER A 818 -9.99 -0.53 -21.68
C SER A 818 -9.55 0.47 -20.61
N VAL A 819 -10.23 1.62 -20.47
CA VAL A 819 -9.99 2.58 -19.40
C VAL A 819 -10.24 1.95 -18.03
N VAL A 820 -11.35 1.24 -17.86
CA VAL A 820 -11.69 0.59 -16.58
C VAL A 820 -10.65 -0.48 -16.23
N ILE A 821 -10.29 -1.33 -17.20
CA ILE A 821 -9.27 -2.37 -17.01
C ILE A 821 -7.91 -1.74 -16.70
N LEU A 822 -7.53 -0.66 -17.40
CA LEU A 822 -6.26 0.02 -17.19
C LEU A 822 -6.18 0.68 -15.81
N ILE A 823 -7.24 1.36 -15.36
CA ILE A 823 -7.34 1.92 -14.00
C ILE A 823 -7.25 0.81 -12.94
N GLY A 824 -7.89 -0.34 -13.19
CA GLY A 824 -7.84 -1.49 -12.28
C GLY A 824 -6.49 -2.23 -12.23
N ARG A 825 -5.58 -1.98 -13.20
CA ARG A 825 -4.29 -2.71 -13.34
C ARG A 825 -3.07 -1.81 -13.26
N THR A 826 -3.23 -0.48 -13.27
CA THR A 826 -2.12 0.49 -13.27
C THR A 826 -2.44 1.67 -12.36
N SER A 827 -1.42 2.46 -12.02
CA SER A 827 -1.61 3.67 -11.21
C SER A 827 -2.14 4.85 -12.04
N SER A 828 -2.76 5.81 -11.36
CA SER A 828 -3.19 7.09 -11.96
C SER A 828 -2.04 7.86 -12.62
N LEU A 829 -0.80 7.69 -12.12
CA LEU A 829 0.41 8.24 -12.71
C LEU A 829 0.75 7.58 -14.06
N VAL A 830 0.63 6.25 -14.18
CA VAL A 830 0.87 5.53 -15.44
C VAL A 830 -0.15 5.92 -16.49
N LEU A 831 -1.44 6.02 -16.14
CA LEU A 831 -2.48 6.50 -17.05
C LEU A 831 -2.17 7.92 -17.55
N THR A 832 -1.74 8.80 -16.65
CA THR A 832 -1.38 10.18 -16.96
C THR A 832 -0.19 10.29 -17.91
N LEU A 833 0.90 9.56 -17.63
CA LEU A 833 2.09 9.53 -18.47
C LEU A 833 1.82 8.89 -19.84
N SER A 834 1.03 7.82 -19.84
CA SER A 834 0.58 7.17 -21.08
C SER A 834 -0.28 8.11 -21.92
N GLY A 835 -1.07 8.99 -21.29
CA GLY A 835 -1.82 10.04 -21.98
C GLY A 835 -0.93 11.03 -22.72
N VAL A 836 0.14 11.50 -22.07
CA VAL A 836 1.15 12.37 -22.71
C VAL A 836 1.81 11.66 -23.90
N LEU A 837 2.20 10.40 -23.72
CA LEU A 837 2.77 9.60 -24.80
C LEU A 837 1.79 9.40 -25.96
N LYS A 838 0.51 9.12 -25.65
CA LYS A 838 -0.57 8.97 -26.63
C LYS A 838 -0.75 10.25 -27.46
N ASP A 839 -0.74 11.42 -26.84
CA ASP A 839 -0.90 12.69 -27.55
C ASP A 839 0.28 12.93 -28.53
N ILE A 840 1.52 12.65 -28.10
CA ILE A 840 2.72 12.75 -28.97
C ILE A 840 2.64 11.78 -30.16
N LEU A 841 2.25 10.52 -29.90
CA LEU A 841 2.10 9.50 -30.94
C LEU A 841 0.98 9.86 -31.92
N LEU A 842 -0.12 10.41 -31.42
CA LEU A 842 -1.27 10.79 -32.24
C LEU A 842 -0.97 12.01 -33.12
N VAL A 843 -0.26 13.01 -32.61
CA VAL A 843 0.21 14.15 -33.43
C VAL A 843 1.12 13.65 -34.55
N SER A 844 2.03 12.73 -34.24
CA SER A 844 2.93 12.11 -35.22
C SER A 844 2.15 11.27 -36.25
N ALA A 845 1.15 10.50 -35.81
CA ALA A 845 0.29 9.71 -36.68
C ALA A 845 -0.58 10.60 -37.58
N SER A 846 -1.07 11.74 -37.09
CA SER A 846 -1.84 12.72 -37.89
C SER A 846 -1.02 13.23 -39.07
N PHE A 847 0.24 13.60 -38.82
CA PHE A 847 1.18 14.02 -39.85
C PHE A 847 1.37 12.93 -40.91
N LEU A 848 1.59 11.67 -40.49
CA LEU A 848 1.83 10.55 -41.40
C LEU A 848 0.59 10.11 -42.19
N LEU A 849 -0.58 10.11 -41.56
CA LEU A 849 -1.82 9.57 -42.15
C LEU A 849 -2.60 10.60 -42.96
N PHE A 850 -2.59 11.88 -42.55
CA PHE A 850 -3.36 12.95 -43.20
C PHE A 850 -2.51 13.99 -43.91
N GLY A 851 -1.17 13.97 -43.72
CA GLY A 851 -0.27 14.92 -44.36
C GLY A 851 -0.35 16.35 -43.80
N ASP A 852 -0.95 16.53 -42.62
CA ASP A 852 -1.12 17.86 -41.99
C ASP A 852 0.25 18.50 -41.71
N PRO A 853 0.63 19.64 -42.33
CA PRO A 853 1.94 20.23 -42.13
C PRO A 853 2.08 20.77 -40.70
N ILE A 854 3.11 20.31 -39.97
CA ILE A 854 3.43 20.81 -38.62
C ILE A 854 4.59 21.80 -38.71
N THR A 855 4.37 23.04 -38.27
CA THR A 855 5.41 24.08 -38.29
C THR A 855 6.42 23.92 -37.15
N GLY A 856 7.63 24.47 -37.33
CA GLY A 856 8.63 24.51 -36.24
C GLY A 856 8.12 25.27 -35.01
N THR A 857 7.33 26.33 -35.21
CA THR A 857 6.68 27.10 -34.15
C THR A 857 5.68 26.25 -33.36
N GLN A 858 4.89 25.40 -34.04
CA GLN A 858 3.98 24.45 -33.40
C GLN A 858 4.71 23.44 -32.53
N ILE A 859 5.80 22.85 -33.04
CA ILE A 859 6.61 21.90 -32.28
C ILE A 859 7.20 22.56 -31.03
N PHE A 860 7.73 23.79 -31.17
CA PHE A 860 8.31 24.53 -30.07
C PHE A 860 7.28 24.88 -28.98
N GLY A 861 6.16 25.51 -29.37
CA GLY A 861 5.09 25.86 -28.42
C GLY A 861 4.49 24.64 -27.73
N TYR A 862 4.26 23.55 -28.48
CA TYR A 862 3.70 22.33 -27.91
C TYR A 862 4.68 21.61 -26.98
N SER A 863 5.99 21.68 -27.25
CA SER A 863 7.02 21.14 -26.34
C SER A 863 7.02 21.88 -24.99
N ILE A 864 6.83 23.20 -24.99
CA ILE A 864 6.66 24.00 -23.76
C ILE A 864 5.39 23.57 -23.02
N ALA A 865 4.27 23.41 -23.74
CA ALA A 865 3.00 23.00 -23.15
C ALA A 865 3.07 21.59 -22.51
N LEU A 866 3.68 20.62 -23.21
CA LEU A 866 3.88 19.26 -22.71
C LEU A 866 4.84 19.21 -21.51
N GLY A 867 5.95 19.97 -21.57
CA GLY A 867 6.88 20.09 -20.44
C GLY A 867 6.21 20.67 -19.21
N GLY A 868 5.44 21.75 -19.37
CA GLY A 868 4.64 22.37 -18.31
C GLY A 868 3.58 21.41 -17.75
N LEU A 869 2.94 20.61 -18.61
CA LEU A 869 1.95 19.61 -18.22
C LEU A 869 2.56 18.47 -17.40
N MET A 870 3.71 17.94 -17.82
CA MET A 870 4.44 16.91 -17.06
C MET A 870 4.89 17.44 -15.71
N TRP A 871 5.43 18.66 -15.68
CA TRP A 871 5.83 19.32 -14.45
C TRP A 871 4.65 19.57 -13.50
N TYR A 872 3.51 20.01 -14.02
CA TYR A 872 2.29 20.24 -13.26
C TYR A 872 1.78 18.94 -12.60
N LYS A 873 1.82 17.82 -13.32
CA LYS A 873 1.27 16.54 -12.85
C LYS A 873 2.21 15.69 -12.00
N MET A 874 3.53 15.81 -12.16
CA MET A 874 4.53 14.99 -11.43
C MET A 874 5.29 15.79 -10.35
N GLY A 875 5.35 17.12 -10.46
CA GLY A 875 6.18 17.92 -9.57
C GLY A 875 7.70 17.73 -9.80
N THR A 876 8.49 18.49 -9.05
CA THR A 876 9.93 18.68 -9.30
C THR A 876 10.78 17.42 -9.10
N LYS A 877 10.60 16.72 -7.98
CA LYS A 877 11.43 15.57 -7.58
C LYS A 877 11.25 14.36 -8.50
N GLU A 878 10.04 14.13 -8.98
CA GLU A 878 9.72 13.01 -9.87
C GLU A 878 10.17 13.29 -11.30
N MET A 879 10.10 14.55 -11.74
CA MET A 879 10.68 14.99 -13.02
C MET A 879 12.20 14.81 -13.05
N GLU A 880 12.90 15.12 -11.96
CA GLU A 880 14.34 14.84 -11.83
C GLU A 880 14.64 13.33 -11.94
N ALA A 881 13.84 12.48 -11.27
CA ALA A 881 13.98 11.04 -11.36
C ALA A 881 13.75 10.50 -12.78
N VAL A 882 12.77 11.03 -13.51
CA VAL A 882 12.52 10.67 -14.92
C VAL A 882 13.67 11.14 -15.82
N LEU A 883 14.18 12.35 -15.62
CA LEU A 883 15.33 12.88 -16.37
C LEU A 883 16.60 12.03 -16.14
N ILE A 884 16.85 11.61 -14.90
CA ILE A 884 17.97 10.73 -14.54
C ILE A 884 17.80 9.34 -15.18
N ARG A 885 16.59 8.76 -15.13
CA ARG A 885 16.28 7.49 -15.79
C ARG A 885 16.39 7.57 -17.31
N ALA A 886 15.95 8.67 -17.94
CA ALA A 886 16.08 8.89 -19.37
C ALA A 886 17.56 9.00 -19.80
N LYS A 887 18.40 9.67 -19.00
CA LYS A 887 19.87 9.69 -19.20
C LYS A 887 20.49 8.30 -19.07
N SER A 888 20.03 7.48 -18.10
CA SER A 888 20.44 6.08 -17.93
C SER A 888 19.97 5.16 -19.07
N LEU A 889 18.76 5.36 -19.59
CA LEU A 889 18.21 4.62 -20.75
C LEU A 889 19.00 4.91 -22.03
N LYS A 890 19.53 6.11 -22.19
CA LYS A 890 20.39 6.48 -23.33
C LYS A 890 21.72 5.69 -23.33
N SER A 891 22.20 5.23 -22.17
CA SER A 891 23.40 4.35 -22.10
C SER A 891 23.07 2.86 -22.26
N LYS A 892 21.82 2.44 -22.01
CA LYS A 892 21.36 1.04 -22.16
C LYS A 892 20.74 0.72 -23.53
N PHE A 893 20.29 1.72 -24.31
CA PHE A 893 19.69 1.50 -25.63
C PHE A 893 20.75 1.26 -26.72
N GLY A 894 21.31 0.04 -26.73
CA GLY A 894 22.05 -0.49 -27.89
C GLY A 894 21.12 -0.84 -29.08
N ARG A 895 21.73 -1.17 -30.24
CA ARG A 895 21.07 -1.43 -31.55
C ARG A 895 19.85 -2.37 -31.51
N LEU A 896 19.73 -3.24 -30.50
CA LEU A 896 18.67 -4.24 -30.37
C LEU A 896 17.30 -3.67 -29.93
N GLY A 897 17.29 -2.63 -29.08
CA GLY A 897 16.05 -1.98 -28.62
C GLY A 897 15.37 -1.14 -29.70
N ARG A 898 16.18 -0.55 -30.59
CA ARG A 898 15.71 0.21 -31.76
C ARG A 898 14.92 -0.70 -32.70
N ARG A 899 15.41 -1.92 -32.99
CA ARG A 899 14.71 -2.89 -33.85
C ARG A 899 13.36 -3.35 -33.30
N LYS A 900 13.23 -3.59 -32.00
CA LYS A 900 11.94 -4.01 -31.40
C LYS A 900 10.92 -2.88 -31.35
N ALA A 901 11.35 -1.66 -31.03
CA ALA A 901 10.47 -0.48 -31.06
C ALA A 901 10.05 -0.12 -32.50
N THR A 902 10.99 -0.18 -33.45
CA THR A 902 10.68 0.00 -34.88
C THR A 902 9.79 -1.12 -35.40
N ALA A 903 9.99 -2.38 -35.00
CA ALA A 903 9.12 -3.49 -35.38
C ALA A 903 7.69 -3.33 -34.83
N PHE A 904 7.51 -2.83 -33.60
CA PHE A 904 6.19 -2.54 -33.05
C PHE A 904 5.49 -1.39 -33.79
N LEU A 905 6.20 -0.29 -34.05
CA LEU A 905 5.68 0.84 -34.84
C LEU A 905 5.37 0.44 -36.28
N VAL A 906 6.21 -0.38 -36.90
CA VAL A 906 5.98 -0.95 -38.24
C VAL A 906 4.81 -1.91 -38.19
N MET A 907 4.71 -2.85 -37.26
CA MET A 907 3.53 -3.74 -37.15
C MET A 907 2.22 -2.96 -36.93
N PHE A 908 2.25 -1.89 -36.15
CA PHE A 908 1.09 -1.02 -35.92
C PHE A 908 0.73 -0.23 -37.18
N ALA A 909 1.71 0.38 -37.85
CA ALA A 909 1.52 1.07 -39.12
C ALA A 909 1.08 0.13 -40.25
N THR A 910 1.63 -1.09 -40.29
CA THR A 910 1.27 -2.14 -41.24
C THR A 910 -0.11 -2.71 -40.93
N GLY A 911 -0.54 -2.83 -39.67
CA GLY A 911 -1.90 -3.20 -39.32
C GLY A 911 -2.92 -2.16 -39.78
N ILE A 912 -2.61 -0.87 -39.61
CA ILE A 912 -3.42 0.25 -40.12
C ILE A 912 -3.41 0.29 -41.65
N ALA A 913 -2.25 0.08 -42.29
CA ALA A 913 -2.12 0.03 -43.74
C ALA A 913 -2.79 -1.20 -44.36
N MET A 914 -2.74 -2.37 -43.71
CA MET A 914 -3.46 -3.57 -44.14
C MET A 914 -4.97 -3.39 -44.00
N LEU A 915 -5.45 -2.72 -42.95
CA LEU A 915 -6.86 -2.33 -42.85
C LEU A 915 -7.24 -1.31 -43.93
N TYR A 916 -6.35 -0.37 -44.25
CA TYR A 916 -6.54 0.61 -45.33
C TYR A 916 -6.53 -0.04 -46.72
N VAL A 917 -5.68 -1.04 -46.97
CA VAL A 917 -5.60 -1.77 -48.24
C VAL A 917 -6.76 -2.78 -48.35
N TYR A 918 -7.06 -3.53 -47.29
CA TYR A 918 -8.15 -4.50 -47.25
C TYR A 918 -9.53 -3.83 -47.45
N TYR A 919 -9.74 -2.64 -46.88
CA TYR A 919 -10.97 -1.86 -47.13
C TYR A 919 -10.86 -0.91 -48.32
N GLY A 920 -9.66 -0.46 -48.68
CA GLY A 920 -9.41 0.41 -49.84
C GLY A 920 -9.67 -0.30 -51.17
N ASP A 921 -9.22 -1.56 -51.30
CA ASP A 921 -9.51 -2.39 -52.47
C ASP A 921 -11.01 -2.72 -52.56
N HIS A 922 -11.68 -2.96 -51.44
CA HIS A 922 -13.13 -3.15 -51.45
C HIS A 922 -13.91 -1.88 -51.85
N VAL A 923 -13.40 -0.68 -51.54
CA VAL A 923 -13.98 0.59 -51.98
C VAL A 923 -13.73 0.83 -53.48
N GLU A 924 -12.58 0.43 -54.04
CA GLU A 924 -12.37 0.47 -55.50
C GLU A 924 -13.18 -0.58 -56.25
N THR A 925 -13.34 -1.78 -55.68
CA THR A 925 -14.18 -2.83 -56.25
C THR A 925 -15.66 -2.44 -56.21
N LEU A 926 -16.11 -1.77 -55.13
CA LEU A 926 -17.45 -1.20 -55.01
C LEU A 926 -17.66 0.03 -55.91
N LYS A 927 -16.64 0.87 -56.13
CA LYS A 927 -16.69 1.96 -57.12
C LYS A 927 -16.76 1.43 -58.55
N SER A 928 -16.05 0.33 -58.84
CA SER A 928 -16.06 -0.35 -60.13
C SER A 928 -17.39 -1.07 -60.37
N ALA A 929 -17.94 -1.73 -59.35
CA ALA A 929 -19.27 -2.34 -59.39
C ALA A 929 -20.40 -1.29 -59.48
N ALA A 930 -20.26 -0.14 -58.81
CA ALA A 930 -21.20 0.98 -58.91
C ALA A 930 -21.08 1.74 -60.24
N MET A 931 -19.89 1.81 -60.85
CA MET A 931 -19.71 2.30 -62.22
C MET A 931 -20.24 1.33 -63.27
N ALA A 932 -20.07 0.01 -63.08
CA ALA A 932 -20.68 -1.01 -63.92
C ALA A 932 -22.22 -1.00 -63.81
N ALA A 933 -22.76 -0.78 -62.61
CA ALA A 933 -24.20 -0.57 -62.40
C ALA A 933 -24.70 0.75 -63.02
N ARG A 934 -23.88 1.80 -63.11
CA ARG A 934 -24.21 3.04 -63.83
C ARG A 934 -24.16 2.92 -65.36
N HIS A 935 -23.39 1.98 -65.92
CA HIS A 935 -23.40 1.70 -67.36
C HIS A 935 -24.41 0.62 -67.78
N GLY A 936 -24.93 -0.19 -66.83
CA GLY A 936 -26.02 -1.14 -67.07
C GLY A 936 -27.44 -0.55 -67.04
N TYR A 937 -27.61 0.70 -66.59
CA TYR A 937 -28.89 1.41 -66.56
C TYR A 937 -28.93 2.60 -67.54
N GLY A 938 -28.43 2.38 -68.75
CA GLY A 938 -28.81 3.17 -69.91
C GLY A 938 -29.80 2.38 -70.76
N HIS A 939 -31.04 2.18 -70.31
CA HIS A 939 -32.23 1.81 -71.08
C HIS A 939 -33.38 1.46 -70.13
N LEU A 940 -34.13 2.48 -69.67
CA LEU A 940 -35.58 2.50 -69.40
C LEU A 940 -35.98 3.86 -68.83
#